data_AF-W4LAR1-F1
#
_entry.id   AF-W4LAR1-F1
#
_cell.length_a   1.000
_cell.length_b   1.000
_cell.length_c   1.000
_cell.angle_alpha   90.00
_cell.angle_beta   90.00
_cell.angle_gamma   90.00
#
_symmetry.space_group_name_H-M   'P 1'
#
loop_
_entity.id
_entity.type
_entity.pdbx_description
1 polymer ?
#
loop_
_entity_poly.entity_id
_entity_poly.type
_entity_poly.pdbx_seq_one_letter_code
_entity_poly.pdbx_strand_id
1 'polypeptide(L)'
;MGKQVVQQHRHGLHVFGGICLLIAGFWLPGCSDTPPATETQHRQPQSTPASLATSPAAIRFRDVTLSAGLDFNHEAGAKAGHKWYPETIGAGGGFFDYNGDGHMDMLLVNGRQWPGERQSPEPTMRLYHNRGDGTFDDVTEASGLQVPLYGMGMTAADYDNDGDPDLVVTGYEHTRLFRNDQGRFTDISEAAGLVQGDWSTAAAFVDVDRDGWLDLLVGQYVAWTPDMEANLDCTYGIPQKDYCAVTFFRGQGLRLYRNQGDGTLRDVSETSGITAPEARVLGMTIIDDNRDGWPDILVATDLTPSLFFLNQGDGTFREIGVQSGLVLDEGGIAFAGMGIDAAYVKNDDQLCVAIGNFAGQPTTLHCHAQVGETYRSDVFTEQSHRSGLTRPTLRMVTFGLFFVDADLDGWQDLFMVNGHVVNEERLRNVPYAQRPQLFRNTGNGSFTEIEPTPENGLDLRLIGRGAAYADYDRDGDLDLLLTANQGQAYLLRNDTERTGAFVRVLAQGTQSNRDGIGARLQLYYGTSEHQQTALVRTGGSYLSHSELAVTFGLPPGEPVERLEIYWPSGLVDVFHTVPLNATFVAEEGTSAAEPTVGAPTTPATPEAVNPSAIKQEALAHVQAGRAADAINAFEKVLQQVPDDYIAQQYLIELYWRRGSRELARQRLKTMSETLPDANFLLQFAFHLEDATLPELADEVYLQAAQLDPQAPEAPYRLGKRALESKRYDDALRYFEQALERRADLTDARYGLGLVYGAQGKTEQAEAAFKRLIQDAPEMAEAHTHLGALYTRTGRPQAAIDAYQQAVRLNPAYAEAHNDLGTLYAEQGDMGRAIASFQAAVKADAKSVEAHYNLAMAYGAQGDTARLIRALHETLGLDPQHREAHLNLGIGYLQQGEPFAAMAQFQALINLAPDMADAHYFLAVTAAQMGQIETMQASLQRALKQDPNHVRAHSALASLYFQQRQYDLAWQHGSRAAELGAPVQELLQALEPLRQKDG
;
A
#
# COMPACT_ATOMS: atom_id res chain seq x y z
N MET A 1 -43.80 -4.73 24.63
CA MET A 1 -43.49 -5.98 25.36
C MET A 1 -42.09 -6.39 24.91
N GLY A 2 -41.01 -6.36 25.68
CA GLY A 2 -40.84 -6.39 27.14
C GLY A 2 -39.98 -7.61 27.49
N LYS A 3 -38.66 -7.39 27.65
CA LYS A 3 -37.66 -8.25 28.34
C LYS A 3 -37.49 -9.70 27.85
N GLN A 4 -36.42 -10.00 27.10
CA GLN A 4 -35.74 -11.33 27.13
C GLN A 4 -34.45 -11.39 26.26
N VAL A 5 -33.37 -10.68 26.57
CA VAL A 5 -32.01 -11.00 26.02
C VAL A 5 -30.86 -10.63 26.98
N VAL A 6 -31.03 -10.78 28.30
CA VAL A 6 -29.93 -10.53 29.28
C VAL A 6 -29.76 -11.70 30.24
N GLN A 7 -29.93 -12.94 29.76
CA GLN A 7 -29.90 -14.10 30.65
C GLN A 7 -29.15 -15.30 30.08
N GLN A 8 -27.92 -15.09 29.58
CA GLN A 8 -27.00 -16.20 29.28
C GLN A 8 -25.54 -15.99 29.71
N HIS A 9 -25.20 -14.94 30.45
CA HIS A 9 -23.87 -14.79 31.09
C HIS A 9 -23.96 -14.87 32.63
N ARG A 10 -24.46 -16.00 33.14
CA ARG A 10 -24.47 -16.28 34.59
C ARG A 10 -23.96 -17.66 35.01
N HIS A 11 -23.37 -18.45 34.10
CA HIS A 11 -22.88 -19.79 34.42
C HIS A 11 -21.35 -19.93 34.55
N GLY A 12 -20.58 -18.83 34.44
CA GLY A 12 -19.12 -18.87 34.55
C GLY A 12 -18.52 -18.67 35.95
N LEU A 13 -19.31 -18.43 37.00
CA LEU A 13 -18.78 -18.03 38.32
C LEU A 13 -18.71 -19.16 39.37
N HIS A 14 -18.87 -20.42 38.99
CA HIS A 14 -19.03 -21.53 39.94
C HIS A 14 -17.82 -22.47 40.17
N VAL A 15 -16.60 -22.15 39.69
CA VAL A 15 -15.47 -23.12 39.82
C VAL A 15 -14.32 -22.68 40.75
N PHE A 16 -14.25 -21.45 41.26
CA PHE A 16 -13.15 -21.07 42.16
C PHE A 16 -13.59 -20.86 43.61
N GLY A 17 -13.89 -21.97 44.28
CA GLY A 17 -14.04 -22.04 45.73
C GLY A 17 -12.78 -22.61 46.37
N GLY A 18 -11.96 -21.76 46.97
CA GLY A 18 -10.86 -22.20 47.83
C GLY A 18 -9.71 -21.21 47.88
N ILE A 19 -9.63 -20.47 48.99
CA ILE A 19 -8.44 -20.13 49.79
C ILE A 19 -8.86 -18.97 50.70
N CYS A 20 -9.34 -19.35 51.89
CA CYS A 20 -9.32 -18.49 53.08
C CYS A 20 -8.28 -19.08 54.03
N LEU A 21 -7.59 -18.19 54.76
CA LEU A 21 -6.60 -18.41 55.82
C LEU A 21 -5.14 -18.42 55.35
N LEU A 22 -4.42 -17.34 55.69
CA LEU A 22 -3.29 -17.33 56.64
C LEU A 22 -2.63 -15.93 56.67
N ILE A 23 -2.68 -15.24 57.81
CA ILE A 23 -1.85 -14.06 58.11
C ILE A 23 -1.13 -14.32 59.44
N ALA A 24 0.20 -14.32 59.44
CA ALA A 24 1.01 -14.09 60.64
C ALA A 24 2.48 -13.68 60.32
N GLY A 25 2.85 -12.45 60.70
CA GLY A 25 4.13 -12.08 61.35
C GLY A 25 5.38 -11.79 60.49
N PHE A 26 5.81 -10.51 60.39
CA PHE A 26 6.94 -9.88 61.13
C PHE A 26 7.33 -8.50 60.54
N TRP A 27 7.81 -7.62 61.42
CA TRP A 27 8.28 -6.24 61.18
C TRP A 27 9.69 -6.15 60.55
N LEU A 28 9.94 -5.07 59.80
CA LEU A 28 11.27 -4.47 59.52
C LEU A 28 11.39 -3.10 60.24
N PRO A 29 12.59 -2.52 60.41
CA PRO A 29 12.89 -1.38 59.52
C PRO A 29 14.38 -1.19 59.16
N GLY A 30 14.62 -0.55 58.02
CA GLY A 30 15.91 0.03 57.63
C GLY A 30 15.75 1.09 56.53
N CYS A 31 16.14 2.32 56.83
CA CYS A 31 16.09 3.53 56.01
C CYS A 31 17.12 3.56 54.85
N SER A 32 16.88 4.38 53.81
CA SER A 32 17.62 5.65 53.58
C SER A 32 17.20 6.38 52.29
N ASP A 33 17.33 7.70 52.35
CA ASP A 33 16.94 8.75 51.41
C ASP A 33 17.73 8.82 50.09
N THR A 34 17.16 9.50 49.08
CA THR A 34 17.93 10.31 48.11
C THR A 34 17.10 11.50 47.56
N PRO A 35 17.71 12.68 47.28
CA PRO A 35 17.03 13.94 46.95
C PRO A 35 16.91 14.21 45.42
N PRO A 36 16.12 15.22 44.97
CA PRO A 36 15.75 15.39 43.57
C PRO A 36 16.71 16.27 42.75
N ALA A 37 16.72 16.04 41.43
CA ALA A 37 17.49 16.77 40.43
C ALA A 37 16.75 18.02 39.91
N THR A 38 17.54 19.05 39.58
CA THR A 38 17.12 20.38 39.11
C THR A 38 17.05 20.44 37.58
N GLU A 39 15.96 20.99 37.03
CA GLU A 39 15.82 21.31 35.60
C GLU A 39 16.48 22.66 35.25
N THR A 40 17.14 22.73 34.10
CA THR A 40 17.64 23.98 33.48
C THR A 40 17.01 24.16 32.10
N GLN A 41 16.28 25.26 31.92
CA GLN A 41 15.65 25.66 30.66
C GLN A 41 16.68 26.35 29.73
N HIS A 42 16.80 25.88 28.49
CA HIS A 42 17.55 26.57 27.42
C HIS A 42 16.64 27.49 26.59
N ARG A 43 17.06 28.75 26.43
CA ARG A 43 16.46 29.75 25.52
C ARG A 43 16.82 29.46 24.07
N GLN A 44 15.84 29.54 23.17
CA GLN A 44 16.04 29.57 21.72
C GLN A 44 16.57 30.95 21.24
N PRO A 45 17.48 31.00 20.25
CA PRO A 45 17.88 32.23 19.59
C PRO A 45 16.88 32.64 18.49
N GLN A 46 16.60 33.95 18.42
CA GLN A 46 15.74 34.59 17.43
C GLN A 46 16.44 34.71 16.07
N SER A 47 15.80 34.24 15.00
CA SER A 47 16.21 34.46 13.62
C SER A 47 15.66 35.79 13.07
N THR A 48 16.52 36.56 12.41
CA THR A 48 16.20 37.77 11.64
C THR A 48 15.33 37.42 10.42
N PRO A 49 14.41 38.30 9.95
CA PRO A 49 13.56 38.01 8.80
C PRO A 49 14.36 38.17 7.50
N ALA A 50 14.40 37.11 6.70
CA ALA A 50 14.88 37.13 5.33
C ALA A 50 13.94 37.94 4.42
N SER A 51 14.55 38.48 3.36
CA SER A 51 13.95 39.17 2.21
C SER A 51 12.64 38.53 1.72
N LEU A 52 11.73 39.37 1.22
CA LEU A 52 10.46 38.99 0.57
C LEU A 52 10.70 37.92 -0.52
N ALA A 53 10.48 36.66 -0.18
CA ALA A 53 10.44 35.56 -1.14
C ALA A 53 9.11 35.62 -1.88
N THR A 54 9.16 35.69 -3.21
CA THR A 54 8.08 35.32 -4.10
C THR A 54 7.62 33.90 -3.73
N SER A 55 6.30 33.68 -3.62
CA SER A 55 5.77 32.34 -3.40
C SER A 55 6.26 31.41 -4.52
N PRO A 56 6.69 30.18 -4.20
CA PRO A 56 7.14 29.23 -5.21
C PRO A 56 6.01 28.90 -6.20
N ALA A 57 6.37 28.55 -7.44
CA ALA A 57 5.41 28.24 -8.49
C ALA A 57 4.49 27.08 -8.06
N ALA A 58 3.29 27.02 -8.60
CA ALA A 58 2.41 25.87 -8.40
C ALA A 58 2.65 24.89 -9.53
N ILE A 59 3.30 23.75 -9.25
CA ILE A 59 3.51 22.68 -10.24
C ILE A 59 2.16 22.11 -10.67
N ARG A 60 1.96 21.96 -11.99
CA ARG A 60 0.72 21.47 -12.58
C ARG A 60 1.00 20.51 -13.71
N PHE A 61 0.50 19.29 -13.59
CA PHE A 61 0.41 18.37 -14.69
C PHE A 61 -1.03 18.25 -15.19
N ARG A 62 -1.20 18.19 -16.51
CA ARG A 62 -2.48 17.94 -17.17
C ARG A 62 -2.45 16.59 -17.85
N ASP A 63 -3.43 15.74 -17.52
CA ASP A 63 -3.68 14.52 -18.29
C ASP A 63 -4.16 14.88 -19.70
N VAL A 64 -3.31 14.61 -20.69
CA VAL A 64 -3.57 14.83 -22.11
C VAL A 64 -3.74 13.52 -22.88
N THR A 65 -3.74 12.37 -22.20
CA THR A 65 -3.70 11.02 -22.79
C THR A 65 -4.65 10.86 -23.98
N LEU A 66 -5.93 11.12 -23.78
CA LEU A 66 -6.94 10.97 -24.83
C LEU A 66 -6.87 12.06 -25.90
N SER A 67 -6.57 13.31 -25.50
CA SER A 67 -6.44 14.42 -26.46
C SER A 67 -5.19 14.32 -27.34
N ALA A 68 -4.15 13.64 -26.85
CA ALA A 68 -2.92 13.34 -27.57
C ALA A 68 -3.08 12.13 -28.51
N GLY A 69 -4.22 11.42 -28.47
CA GLY A 69 -4.49 10.27 -29.34
C GLY A 69 -4.01 8.93 -28.80
N LEU A 70 -3.67 8.86 -27.50
CA LEU A 70 -3.19 7.62 -26.88
C LEU A 70 -4.36 6.73 -26.45
N ASP A 71 -4.45 5.56 -27.07
CA ASP A 71 -5.38 4.48 -26.71
C ASP A 71 -4.58 3.19 -26.47
N PHE A 72 -4.14 3.02 -25.23
CA PHE A 72 -3.36 1.89 -24.78
C PHE A 72 -3.89 1.37 -23.45
N ASN A 73 -4.00 0.05 -23.32
CA ASN A 73 -4.32 -0.63 -22.07
C ASN A 73 -3.43 -1.87 -21.94
N HIS A 74 -2.74 -1.99 -20.80
CA HIS A 74 -1.82 -3.08 -20.54
C HIS A 74 -2.56 -4.42 -20.41
N GLU A 75 -2.14 -5.43 -21.18
CA GLU A 75 -2.58 -6.82 -21.03
C GLU A 75 -1.54 -7.59 -20.23
N ALA A 76 -1.85 -7.89 -18.97
CA ALA A 76 -1.00 -8.74 -18.14
C ALA A 76 -1.33 -10.24 -18.28
N GLY A 77 -2.35 -10.63 -19.06
CA GLY A 77 -2.73 -12.04 -19.22
C GLY A 77 -3.59 -12.62 -18.09
N ALA A 78 -4.07 -11.82 -17.14
CA ALA A 78 -4.79 -12.29 -15.95
C ALA A 78 -6.27 -12.70 -16.16
N LYS A 79 -6.76 -12.78 -17.41
CA LYS A 79 -8.19 -12.96 -17.71
C LYS A 79 -8.79 -14.26 -17.20
N ALA A 80 -8.04 -15.38 -17.21
CA ALA A 80 -8.53 -16.63 -16.63
C ALA A 80 -8.52 -16.69 -15.10
N GLY A 81 -7.97 -15.67 -14.43
CA GLY A 81 -7.92 -15.62 -12.96
C GLY A 81 -6.98 -16.65 -12.33
N HIS A 82 -6.02 -17.19 -13.11
CA HIS A 82 -4.98 -18.08 -12.59
C HIS A 82 -4.05 -17.38 -11.59
N LYS A 83 -3.96 -16.05 -11.66
CA LYS A 83 -3.08 -15.21 -10.85
C LYS A 83 -1.64 -15.69 -10.93
N TRP A 84 -1.12 -15.78 -12.16
CA TRP A 84 0.27 -16.13 -12.36
C TRP A 84 1.18 -14.98 -11.93
N TYR A 85 2.30 -15.30 -11.32
CA TYR A 85 3.19 -14.30 -10.75
C TYR A 85 3.64 -13.19 -11.73
N PRO A 86 3.97 -13.48 -13.02
CA PRO A 86 4.34 -12.46 -13.99
C PRO A 86 3.25 -11.41 -14.30
N GLU A 87 1.99 -11.67 -13.94
CA GLU A 87 0.87 -10.75 -14.20
C GLU A 87 0.93 -9.50 -13.31
N THR A 88 1.82 -9.46 -12.32
CA THR A 88 1.97 -8.34 -11.36
C THR A 88 3.13 -7.41 -11.64
N ILE A 89 4.08 -7.82 -12.48
CA ILE A 89 5.38 -7.15 -12.65
C ILE A 89 5.31 -6.08 -13.74
N GLY A 90 4.83 -6.46 -14.93
CA GLY A 90 4.80 -5.56 -16.08
C GLY A 90 3.84 -4.38 -15.93
N ALA A 91 3.99 -3.31 -16.71
CA ALA A 91 5.04 -3.06 -17.70
C ALA A 91 5.66 -1.67 -17.53
N GLY A 92 6.80 -1.45 -18.17
CA GLY A 92 7.42 -0.14 -18.36
C GLY A 92 7.06 0.50 -19.71
N GLY A 93 7.67 1.64 -19.98
CA GLY A 93 7.52 2.41 -21.22
C GLY A 93 8.54 3.54 -21.25
N GLY A 94 8.61 4.27 -22.35
CA GLY A 94 9.61 5.33 -22.46
C GLY A 94 9.51 6.19 -23.70
N PHE A 95 10.37 7.21 -23.72
CA PHE A 95 10.50 8.18 -24.79
C PHE A 95 11.83 8.03 -25.52
N PHE A 96 11.81 8.06 -26.85
CA PHE A 96 13.00 8.17 -27.68
C PHE A 96 12.60 8.65 -29.08
N ASP A 97 13.50 9.32 -29.79
CA ASP A 97 13.28 9.80 -31.16
C ASP A 97 13.61 8.67 -32.16
N TYR A 98 12.62 7.84 -32.53
CA TYR A 98 12.89 6.62 -33.28
C TYR A 98 13.22 6.88 -34.76
N ASN A 99 12.91 8.06 -35.28
CA ASN A 99 13.04 8.39 -36.70
C ASN A 99 14.00 9.55 -36.99
N GLY A 100 14.59 10.17 -35.96
CA GLY A 100 15.56 11.25 -36.09
C GLY A 100 14.96 12.60 -36.48
N ASP A 101 13.66 12.82 -36.28
CA ASP A 101 13.01 14.11 -36.55
C ASP A 101 13.10 15.09 -35.35
N GLY A 102 13.65 14.59 -34.25
CA GLY A 102 13.91 15.26 -32.99
C GLY A 102 12.68 15.42 -32.10
N HIS A 103 11.50 14.95 -32.49
CA HIS A 103 10.35 14.90 -31.60
C HIS A 103 10.40 13.60 -30.81
N MET A 104 10.21 13.67 -29.50
CA MET A 104 10.21 12.46 -28.68
C MET A 104 8.97 11.64 -28.99
N ASP A 105 9.19 10.44 -29.53
CA ASP A 105 8.17 9.42 -29.72
C ASP A 105 8.07 8.54 -28.48
N MET A 106 7.06 7.67 -28.43
CA MET A 106 6.77 6.91 -27.21
C MET A 106 6.53 5.44 -27.51
N LEU A 107 7.16 4.56 -26.72
CA LEU A 107 6.89 3.12 -26.73
C LEU A 107 6.25 2.68 -25.42
N LEU A 108 5.14 1.97 -25.52
CA LEU A 108 4.45 1.32 -24.41
C LEU A 108 4.63 -0.20 -24.52
N VAL A 109 5.33 -0.77 -23.56
CA VAL A 109 5.55 -2.23 -23.49
C VAL A 109 4.26 -2.89 -23.04
N ASN A 110 3.97 -4.05 -23.63
CA ASN A 110 2.75 -4.80 -23.33
C ASN A 110 3.08 -6.26 -23.00
N GLY A 111 2.20 -6.89 -22.22
CA GLY A 111 2.19 -8.34 -22.08
C GLY A 111 1.35 -9.02 -23.16
N ARG A 112 1.05 -10.30 -22.93
CA ARG A 112 0.20 -11.13 -23.80
C ARG A 112 -0.59 -12.12 -22.96
N GLN A 113 -1.63 -12.74 -23.52
CA GLN A 113 -2.35 -13.81 -22.82
C GLN A 113 -1.53 -15.10 -22.72
N TRP A 114 -1.81 -15.89 -21.67
CA TRP A 114 -1.18 -17.19 -21.45
C TRP A 114 -1.57 -18.23 -22.52
N PRO A 115 -0.71 -19.24 -22.77
CA PRO A 115 -1.04 -20.33 -23.68
C PRO A 115 -2.38 -21.00 -23.32
N GLY A 116 -3.33 -21.03 -24.27
CA GLY A 116 -4.69 -21.56 -24.07
C GLY A 116 -5.79 -20.49 -24.00
N GLU A 117 -5.41 -19.23 -23.78
CA GLU A 117 -6.33 -18.09 -23.64
C GLU A 117 -6.17 -17.04 -24.74
N ARG A 118 -5.25 -17.29 -25.68
CA ARG A 118 -4.89 -16.37 -26.76
C ARG A 118 -6.09 -16.06 -27.64
N GLN A 119 -6.35 -14.77 -27.82
CA GLN A 119 -7.33 -14.25 -28.75
C GLN A 119 -6.61 -13.57 -29.91
N SER A 120 -7.28 -13.50 -31.07
CA SER A 120 -6.75 -12.81 -32.24
C SER A 120 -7.48 -11.47 -32.43
N PRO A 121 -6.76 -10.35 -32.63
CA PRO A 121 -5.30 -10.24 -32.64
C PRO A 121 -4.69 -10.34 -31.23
N GLU A 122 -3.49 -10.92 -31.13
CA GLU A 122 -2.74 -10.93 -29.86
C GLU A 122 -2.28 -9.50 -29.52
N PRO A 123 -2.33 -9.09 -28.24
CA PRO A 123 -1.78 -7.81 -27.82
C PRO A 123 -0.27 -7.74 -28.08
N THR A 124 0.18 -6.55 -28.47
CA THR A 124 1.58 -6.21 -28.70
C THR A 124 1.91 -4.92 -27.97
N MET A 125 3.19 -4.61 -27.84
CA MET A 125 3.67 -3.25 -27.57
C MET A 125 3.11 -2.26 -28.59
N ARG A 126 3.14 -0.97 -28.25
CA ARG A 126 2.70 0.12 -29.13
C ARG A 126 3.77 1.20 -29.26
N LEU A 127 4.12 1.54 -30.50
CA LEU A 127 4.97 2.69 -30.83
C LEU A 127 4.09 3.83 -31.35
N TYR A 128 4.19 4.97 -30.70
CA TYR A 128 3.44 6.19 -30.98
C TYR A 128 4.39 7.25 -31.52
N HIS A 129 4.20 7.62 -32.78
CA HIS A 129 4.97 8.66 -33.44
C HIS A 129 4.41 10.05 -33.11
N ASN A 130 5.25 10.94 -32.60
CA ASN A 130 4.89 12.31 -32.25
C ASN A 130 4.83 13.19 -33.50
N ARG A 131 3.66 13.78 -33.77
CA ARG A 131 3.45 14.62 -34.96
C ARG A 131 4.02 16.04 -34.84
N GLY A 132 4.54 16.40 -33.67
CA GLY A 132 5.04 17.73 -33.35
C GLY A 132 3.94 18.77 -33.07
N ASP A 133 2.68 18.37 -33.03
CA ASP A 133 1.53 19.21 -32.65
C ASP A 133 0.91 18.82 -31.30
N GLY A 134 1.62 17.98 -30.53
CA GLY A 134 1.17 17.44 -29.25
C GLY A 134 0.29 16.19 -29.37
N THR A 135 0.11 15.65 -30.58
CA THR A 135 -0.63 14.41 -30.84
C THR A 135 0.27 13.31 -31.41
N PHE A 136 -0.18 12.07 -31.27
CA PHE A 136 0.56 10.88 -31.67
C PHE A 136 -0.23 9.99 -32.63
N ASP A 137 0.48 9.40 -33.58
CA ASP A 137 -0.04 8.34 -34.46
C ASP A 137 0.55 6.98 -34.05
N ASP A 138 -0.30 5.95 -34.00
CA ASP A 138 0.19 4.58 -33.80
C ASP A 138 0.87 4.04 -35.08
N VAL A 139 2.18 3.83 -35.00
CA VAL A 139 3.03 3.34 -36.11
C VAL A 139 3.56 1.94 -35.84
N THR A 140 2.99 1.21 -34.89
CA THR A 140 3.47 -0.11 -34.44
C THR A 140 3.62 -1.12 -35.58
N GLU A 141 2.62 -1.22 -36.45
CA GLU A 141 2.67 -2.15 -37.60
C GLU A 141 3.67 -1.67 -38.65
N ALA A 142 3.66 -0.37 -38.98
CA ALA A 142 4.51 0.21 -40.02
C ALA A 142 6.00 0.16 -39.67
N SER A 143 6.33 0.32 -38.39
CA SER A 143 7.69 0.25 -37.84
C SER A 143 8.21 -1.18 -37.70
N GLY A 144 7.34 -2.21 -37.78
CA GLY A 144 7.72 -3.61 -37.59
C GLY A 144 7.69 -4.10 -36.14
N LEU A 145 7.20 -3.28 -35.20
CA LEU A 145 7.10 -3.59 -33.76
C LEU A 145 5.81 -4.28 -33.34
N GLN A 146 4.95 -4.69 -34.27
CA GLN A 146 3.77 -5.54 -34.00
C GLN A 146 4.19 -6.99 -33.69
N VAL A 147 5.00 -7.17 -32.66
CA VAL A 147 5.58 -8.44 -32.24
C VAL A 147 4.95 -8.86 -30.91
N PRO A 148 4.25 -10.01 -30.86
CA PRO A 148 3.69 -10.53 -29.61
C PRO A 148 4.80 -11.00 -28.66
N LEU A 149 4.94 -10.30 -27.53
CA LEU A 149 5.91 -10.56 -26.47
C LEU A 149 5.19 -10.45 -25.12
N TYR A 150 5.59 -11.25 -24.13
CA TYR A 150 5.23 -10.96 -22.75
C TYR A 150 6.28 -9.99 -22.19
N GLY A 151 6.13 -8.70 -22.53
CA GLY A 151 7.13 -7.68 -22.27
C GLY A 151 7.13 -7.19 -20.81
N MET A 152 8.28 -6.69 -20.37
CA MET A 152 8.51 -6.17 -19.02
C MET A 152 8.92 -4.70 -19.05
N GLY A 153 10.02 -4.37 -19.73
CA GLY A 153 10.58 -3.03 -19.81
C GLY A 153 11.23 -2.74 -21.14
N MET A 154 11.75 -1.53 -21.28
CA MET A 154 12.47 -1.11 -22.48
C MET A 154 13.69 -0.22 -22.16
N THR A 155 14.66 -0.21 -23.08
CA THR A 155 15.69 0.83 -23.16
C THR A 155 16.06 1.05 -24.63
N ALA A 156 16.41 2.28 -25.00
CA ALA A 156 16.80 2.64 -26.36
C ALA A 156 18.14 3.38 -26.38
N ALA A 157 18.98 3.09 -27.37
CA ALA A 157 20.23 3.80 -27.65
C ALA A 157 20.79 3.33 -29.00
N ASP A 158 21.63 4.13 -29.64
CA ASP A 158 22.36 3.79 -30.86
C ASP A 158 23.56 2.88 -30.51
N TYR A 159 23.33 1.56 -30.42
CA TYR A 159 24.36 0.63 -29.95
C TYR A 159 25.41 0.31 -31.03
N ASP A 160 25.09 0.53 -32.31
CA ASP A 160 25.99 0.29 -33.43
C ASP A 160 26.51 1.59 -34.11
N ASN A 161 26.29 2.73 -33.47
CA ASN A 161 26.77 4.06 -33.84
C ASN A 161 26.36 4.48 -35.27
N ASP A 162 25.21 4.03 -35.77
CA ASP A 162 24.83 4.16 -37.17
C ASP A 162 24.01 5.42 -37.49
N GLY A 163 23.38 6.05 -36.50
CA GLY A 163 22.37 7.05 -36.83
C GLY A 163 21.12 6.96 -35.98
N ASP A 164 20.67 5.75 -35.74
CA ASP A 164 19.30 5.44 -35.40
C ASP A 164 19.24 4.73 -34.04
N PRO A 165 18.45 5.20 -33.06
CA PRO A 165 18.40 4.54 -31.76
C PRO A 165 17.73 3.17 -31.88
N ASP A 166 18.44 2.16 -31.41
CA ASP A 166 17.99 0.77 -31.35
C ASP A 166 17.24 0.49 -30.06
N LEU A 167 16.43 -0.58 -30.07
CA LEU A 167 15.49 -0.86 -29.00
C LEU A 167 15.74 -2.22 -28.37
N VAL A 168 15.94 -2.25 -27.06
CA VAL A 168 15.85 -3.47 -26.27
C VAL A 168 14.50 -3.52 -25.55
N VAL A 169 13.78 -4.62 -25.72
CA VAL A 169 12.58 -4.94 -24.94
C VAL A 169 12.84 -6.18 -24.12
N THR A 170 12.76 -6.05 -22.81
CA THR A 170 12.88 -7.18 -21.88
C THR A 170 11.54 -7.86 -21.70
N GLY A 171 11.56 -9.10 -21.22
CA GLY A 171 10.35 -9.92 -21.18
C GLY A 171 10.54 -11.26 -20.49
N TYR A 172 9.41 -11.94 -20.28
CA TYR A 172 9.37 -13.33 -19.87
C TYR A 172 9.81 -14.23 -21.04
N GLU A 173 10.80 -15.09 -20.79
CA GLU A 173 11.48 -16.01 -21.74
C GLU A 173 12.30 -15.35 -22.86
N HIS A 174 12.10 -14.07 -23.14
CA HIS A 174 12.73 -13.39 -24.27
C HIS A 174 13.18 -11.98 -23.92
N THR A 175 14.47 -11.72 -24.13
CA THR A 175 15.00 -10.36 -24.31
C THR A 175 15.18 -10.13 -25.81
N ARG A 176 14.58 -9.06 -26.32
CA ARG A 176 14.58 -8.72 -27.74
C ARG A 176 15.44 -7.50 -27.99
N LEU A 177 16.42 -7.59 -28.90
CA LEU A 177 17.13 -6.44 -29.48
C LEU A 177 16.61 -6.23 -30.89
N PHE A 178 16.05 -5.05 -31.12
CA PHE A 178 15.57 -4.58 -32.41
C PHE A 178 16.54 -3.54 -32.94
N ARG A 179 17.18 -3.85 -34.07
CA ARG A 179 17.96 -2.85 -34.79
C ARG A 179 17.02 -1.91 -35.53
N ASN A 180 17.23 -0.61 -35.40
CA ASN A 180 16.49 0.40 -36.11
C ASN A 180 17.21 0.76 -37.42
N ASP A 181 16.51 0.69 -38.54
CA ASP A 181 17.02 1.16 -39.83
C ASP A 181 16.04 2.24 -40.35
N GLN A 182 16.29 3.50 -39.98
CA GLN A 182 15.50 4.68 -40.35
C GLN A 182 14.00 4.57 -40.00
N GLY A 183 13.72 4.21 -38.75
CA GLY A 183 12.39 4.07 -38.19
C GLY A 183 11.74 2.70 -38.44
N ARG A 184 12.48 1.75 -39.01
CA ARG A 184 12.04 0.37 -39.20
C ARG A 184 12.86 -0.59 -38.36
N PHE A 185 12.18 -1.30 -37.47
CA PHE A 185 12.79 -2.23 -36.53
C PHE A 185 12.88 -3.65 -37.08
N THR A 186 14.04 -4.28 -36.88
CA THR A 186 14.28 -5.69 -37.18
C THR A 186 14.78 -6.41 -35.93
N ASP A 187 14.11 -7.49 -35.51
CA ASP A 187 14.59 -8.33 -34.41
C ASP A 187 15.88 -9.03 -34.82
N ILE A 188 16.99 -8.65 -34.19
CA ILE A 188 18.32 -9.21 -34.40
C ILE A 188 18.81 -10.01 -33.19
N SER A 189 17.96 -10.32 -32.22
CA SER A 189 18.36 -10.89 -30.92
C SER A 189 19.26 -12.12 -31.03
N GLU A 190 18.91 -13.07 -31.90
CA GLU A 190 19.71 -14.29 -32.12
C GLU A 190 21.01 -13.99 -32.86
N ALA A 191 20.95 -13.11 -33.88
CA ALA A 191 22.12 -12.73 -34.68
C ALA A 191 23.14 -11.91 -33.85
N ALA A 192 22.65 -11.08 -32.93
CA ALA A 192 23.44 -10.31 -31.98
C ALA A 192 24.03 -11.19 -30.87
N GLY A 193 23.54 -12.41 -30.66
CA GLY A 193 24.07 -13.32 -29.62
C GLY A 193 23.39 -13.21 -28.26
N LEU A 194 22.19 -12.61 -28.18
CA LEU A 194 21.42 -12.56 -26.93
C LEU A 194 20.87 -13.94 -26.57
N VAL A 195 21.23 -14.40 -25.37
CA VAL A 195 20.74 -15.67 -24.83
C VAL A 195 19.28 -15.53 -24.41
N GLN A 196 18.47 -16.49 -24.84
CA GLN A 196 17.02 -16.55 -24.60
C GLN A 196 16.67 -17.52 -23.46
N GLY A 197 15.45 -17.41 -22.92
CA GLY A 197 14.86 -18.37 -21.97
C GLY A 197 14.78 -17.88 -20.52
N ASP A 198 15.46 -16.80 -20.16
CA ASP A 198 15.38 -16.20 -18.83
C ASP A 198 14.29 -15.13 -18.74
N TRP A 199 13.86 -14.82 -17.51
CA TRP A 199 12.94 -13.73 -17.26
C TRP A 199 13.70 -12.42 -17.00
N SER A 200 13.81 -11.62 -18.06
CA SER A 200 14.48 -10.32 -18.04
C SER A 200 13.55 -9.18 -17.64
N THR A 201 14.09 -8.18 -16.96
CA THR A 201 13.34 -7.02 -16.43
C THR A 201 14.03 -5.70 -16.77
N ALA A 202 14.88 -5.15 -15.90
CA ALA A 202 15.54 -3.88 -16.14
C ALA A 202 16.67 -4.04 -17.17
N ALA A 203 16.93 -3.02 -17.98
CA ALA A 203 18.05 -3.01 -18.93
C ALA A 203 18.62 -1.60 -19.07
N ALA A 204 19.91 -1.52 -19.37
CA ALA A 204 20.61 -0.28 -19.64
C ALA A 204 21.71 -0.50 -20.70
N PHE A 205 21.85 0.45 -21.60
CA PHE A 205 23.03 0.60 -22.45
C PHE A 205 24.09 1.42 -21.71
N VAL A 206 25.33 0.96 -21.77
CA VAL A 206 26.48 1.57 -21.09
C VAL A 206 27.77 1.14 -21.78
N ASP A 207 28.74 2.03 -21.96
CA ASP A 207 30.06 1.69 -22.49
C ASP A 207 31.00 1.34 -21.32
N VAL A 208 31.06 0.05 -20.92
CA VAL A 208 31.73 -0.34 -19.67
C VAL A 208 33.25 -0.39 -19.77
N ASP A 209 33.78 -0.55 -20.98
CA ASP A 209 35.23 -0.59 -21.24
C ASP A 209 35.79 0.64 -21.98
N ARG A 210 34.93 1.66 -22.23
CA ARG A 210 35.24 2.96 -22.83
C ARG A 210 35.84 2.84 -24.23
N ASP A 211 35.35 1.87 -25.00
CA ASP A 211 35.82 1.61 -26.36
C ASP A 211 35.01 2.34 -27.44
N GLY A 212 33.96 3.08 -27.03
CA GLY A 212 33.08 3.84 -27.89
C GLY A 212 31.85 3.05 -28.38
N TRP A 213 31.70 1.79 -27.99
CA TRP A 213 30.54 0.97 -28.31
C TRP A 213 29.69 0.72 -27.06
N LEU A 214 28.37 0.85 -27.19
CA LEU A 214 27.48 0.60 -26.06
C LEU A 214 27.35 -0.90 -25.81
N ASP A 215 27.67 -1.31 -24.59
CA ASP A 215 27.38 -2.62 -24.04
C ASP A 215 25.96 -2.68 -23.49
N LEU A 216 25.45 -3.89 -23.28
CA LEU A 216 24.10 -4.11 -22.76
C LEU A 216 24.14 -4.82 -21.41
N LEU A 217 23.62 -4.14 -20.39
CA LEU A 217 23.33 -4.70 -19.08
C LEU A 217 21.86 -5.13 -19.01
N VAL A 218 21.60 -6.37 -18.61
CA VAL A 218 20.25 -6.94 -18.47
C VAL A 218 20.07 -7.54 -17.07
N GLY A 219 19.09 -7.04 -16.34
CA GLY A 219 18.63 -7.59 -15.08
C GLY A 219 17.73 -8.81 -15.32
N GLN A 220 17.94 -9.86 -14.53
CA GLN A 220 17.08 -11.03 -14.50
C GLN A 220 16.32 -11.07 -13.18
N TYR A 221 15.06 -11.49 -13.24
CA TYR A 221 14.20 -11.48 -12.05
C TYR A 221 14.24 -12.79 -11.29
N VAL A 222 13.36 -13.73 -11.62
CA VAL A 222 13.25 -15.01 -10.91
C VAL A 222 13.02 -16.18 -11.85
N ALA A 223 13.54 -17.35 -11.46
CA ALA A 223 13.25 -18.60 -12.13
C ALA A 223 11.80 -19.00 -11.87
N TRP A 224 10.98 -18.95 -12.92
CA TRP A 224 9.55 -19.17 -12.83
C TRP A 224 9.00 -19.95 -14.02
N THR A 225 8.08 -20.88 -13.76
CA THR A 225 7.26 -21.55 -14.78
C THR A 225 5.84 -21.76 -14.23
N PRO A 226 4.82 -21.90 -15.10
CA PRO A 226 3.46 -22.22 -14.67
C PRO A 226 3.40 -23.50 -13.82
N ASP A 227 4.17 -24.54 -14.18
CA ASP A 227 4.23 -25.80 -13.44
C ASP A 227 4.86 -25.65 -12.05
N MET A 228 5.88 -24.79 -11.90
CA MET A 228 6.46 -24.49 -10.59
C MET A 228 5.43 -23.83 -9.69
N GLU A 229 4.73 -22.81 -10.19
CA GLU A 229 3.76 -22.07 -9.39
C GLU A 229 2.46 -22.85 -9.14
N ALA A 230 2.00 -23.68 -10.07
CA ALA A 230 0.79 -24.49 -9.92
C ALA A 230 0.80 -25.40 -8.68
N ASN A 231 1.99 -25.73 -8.18
CA ASN A 231 2.20 -26.57 -7.01
C ASN A 231 2.42 -25.79 -5.70
N LEU A 232 2.35 -24.45 -5.73
CA LEU A 232 2.52 -23.59 -4.56
C LEU A 232 1.18 -23.22 -3.94
N ASP A 233 1.15 -23.14 -2.60
CA ASP A 233 0.02 -22.62 -1.86
C ASP A 233 0.18 -21.12 -1.61
N CYS A 234 -0.56 -20.32 -2.38
CA CYS A 234 -0.52 -18.85 -2.35
C CYS A 234 -1.89 -18.28 -1.95
N THR A 235 -2.60 -18.97 -1.06
CA THR A 235 -3.95 -18.62 -0.64
C THR A 235 -4.00 -17.62 0.52
N TYR A 236 -2.89 -17.38 1.24
CA TYR A 236 -2.79 -16.43 2.37
C TYR A 236 -3.94 -16.49 3.39
N GLY A 237 -4.53 -17.66 3.62
CA GLY A 237 -5.64 -17.84 4.57
C GLY A 237 -7.04 -17.47 4.02
N ILE A 238 -7.18 -17.20 2.72
CA ILE A 238 -8.47 -17.10 2.02
C ILE A 238 -8.67 -18.30 1.07
N PRO A 239 -9.90 -18.71 0.71
CA PRO A 239 -10.11 -19.93 -0.10
C PRO A 239 -9.59 -19.86 -1.54
N GLN A 240 -9.28 -18.66 -2.03
CA GLN A 240 -8.86 -18.42 -3.40
C GLN A 240 -7.36 -18.15 -3.43
N LYS A 241 -6.67 -18.68 -4.44
CA LYS A 241 -5.28 -18.31 -4.73
C LYS A 241 -5.18 -16.79 -4.87
N ASP A 242 -4.14 -16.21 -4.31
CA ASP A 242 -3.64 -14.88 -4.66
C ASP A 242 -2.23 -14.99 -5.26
N TYR A 243 -1.68 -13.87 -5.73
CA TYR A 243 -0.34 -13.88 -6.31
C TYR A 243 0.70 -14.38 -5.30
N CYS A 244 1.52 -15.35 -5.71
CA CYS A 244 2.55 -15.92 -4.86
C CYS A 244 3.60 -14.88 -4.44
N ALA A 245 4.12 -15.02 -3.22
CA ALA A 245 5.20 -14.17 -2.75
C ALA A 245 6.48 -14.48 -3.54
N VAL A 246 7.25 -13.43 -3.86
CA VAL A 246 8.52 -13.58 -4.58
C VAL A 246 9.50 -14.52 -3.89
N THR A 247 9.37 -14.69 -2.57
CA THR A 247 10.20 -15.58 -1.75
C THR A 247 10.09 -17.05 -2.12
N PHE A 248 9.06 -17.46 -2.87
CA PHE A 248 8.97 -18.81 -3.44
C PHE A 248 9.89 -19.02 -4.64
N PHE A 249 10.33 -17.95 -5.30
CA PHE A 249 11.11 -18.01 -6.53
C PHE A 249 12.56 -17.57 -6.30
N ARG A 250 13.47 -18.30 -6.94
CA ARG A 250 14.91 -18.08 -6.86
C ARG A 250 15.31 -16.95 -7.82
N GLY A 251 16.12 -16.00 -7.37
CA GLY A 251 16.60 -14.92 -8.25
C GLY A 251 17.59 -15.40 -9.30
N GLN A 252 17.67 -14.70 -10.43
CA GLN A 252 18.49 -15.08 -11.59
C GLN A 252 19.69 -14.16 -11.85
N GLY A 253 19.83 -13.04 -11.13
CA GLY A 253 21.01 -12.19 -11.20
C GLY A 253 21.02 -11.19 -12.36
N LEU A 254 22.20 -10.96 -12.93
CA LEU A 254 22.43 -10.03 -14.03
C LEU A 254 23.19 -10.70 -15.17
N ARG A 255 23.07 -10.11 -16.36
CA ARG A 255 23.94 -10.39 -17.49
C ARG A 255 24.53 -9.11 -18.05
N LEU A 256 25.83 -9.12 -18.30
CA LEU A 256 26.52 -8.07 -19.05
C LEU A 256 26.97 -8.64 -20.39
N TYR A 257 26.52 -8.00 -21.46
CA TYR A 257 26.93 -8.31 -22.82
C TYR A 257 27.81 -7.21 -23.38
N ARG A 258 29.05 -7.56 -23.73
CA ARG A 258 29.99 -6.64 -24.34
C ARG A 258 29.83 -6.56 -25.84
N ASN A 259 29.71 -5.36 -26.39
CA ASN A 259 29.68 -5.11 -27.82
C ASN A 259 31.04 -5.40 -28.45
N GLN A 260 31.05 -6.03 -29.62
CA GLN A 260 32.28 -6.35 -30.34
C GLN A 260 32.58 -5.37 -31.49
N GLY A 261 31.73 -4.36 -31.69
CA GLY A 261 31.85 -3.36 -32.75
C GLY A 261 31.50 -3.88 -34.16
N ASP A 262 30.93 -5.08 -34.26
CA ASP A 262 30.50 -5.72 -35.50
C ASP A 262 28.99 -6.05 -35.51
N GLY A 263 28.24 -5.46 -34.57
CA GLY A 263 26.82 -5.72 -34.34
C GLY A 263 26.54 -6.94 -33.47
N THR A 264 27.58 -7.63 -32.97
CA THR A 264 27.42 -8.76 -32.04
C THR A 264 27.75 -8.40 -30.60
N LEU A 265 27.06 -9.07 -29.68
CA LEU A 265 27.12 -8.94 -28.25
C LEU A 265 27.66 -10.24 -27.64
N ARG A 266 28.71 -10.14 -26.82
CA ARG A 266 29.34 -11.27 -26.14
C ARG A 266 29.01 -11.25 -24.65
N ASP A 267 28.42 -12.30 -24.12
CA ASP A 267 28.22 -12.45 -22.67
C ASP A 267 29.58 -12.49 -21.95
N VAL A 268 29.81 -11.50 -21.08
CA VAL A 268 31.02 -11.34 -20.26
C VAL A 268 30.72 -11.42 -18.76
N SER A 269 29.51 -11.77 -18.37
CA SER A 269 28.99 -11.72 -16.99
C SER A 269 29.93 -12.38 -15.97
N GLU A 270 30.36 -13.62 -16.24
CA GLU A 270 31.27 -14.35 -15.35
C GLU A 270 32.66 -13.72 -15.29
N THR A 271 33.19 -13.28 -16.44
CA THR A 271 34.54 -12.72 -16.54
C THR A 271 34.64 -11.30 -15.99
N SER A 272 33.57 -10.52 -16.05
CA SER A 272 33.50 -9.17 -15.51
C SER A 272 33.18 -9.17 -14.01
N GLY A 273 32.61 -10.25 -13.48
CA GLY A 273 32.13 -10.34 -12.09
C GLY A 273 30.69 -9.87 -11.90
N ILE A 274 30.01 -9.42 -12.97
CA ILE A 274 28.59 -9.04 -12.94
C ILE A 274 27.74 -10.28 -13.21
N THR A 275 27.49 -11.05 -12.15
CA THR A 275 26.55 -12.19 -12.17
C THR A 275 25.50 -12.06 -11.08
N ALA A 276 25.93 -11.75 -9.84
CA ALA A 276 25.10 -11.65 -8.64
C ALA A 276 24.00 -12.74 -8.56
N PRO A 277 24.40 -14.02 -8.43
CA PRO A 277 23.45 -15.10 -8.35
C PRO A 277 22.48 -14.86 -7.19
N GLU A 278 21.21 -15.26 -7.36
CA GLU A 278 20.09 -15.03 -6.44
C GLU A 278 19.49 -13.62 -6.43
N ALA A 279 20.13 -12.62 -7.05
CA ALA A 279 19.54 -11.28 -7.08
C ALA A 279 18.27 -11.25 -7.94
N ARG A 280 17.29 -10.47 -7.49
CA ARG A 280 15.99 -10.30 -8.15
C ARG A 280 15.86 -8.89 -8.69
N VAL A 281 16.35 -8.64 -9.89
CA VAL A 281 16.56 -7.28 -10.38
C VAL A 281 15.27 -6.67 -10.91
N LEU A 282 15.00 -5.42 -10.51
CA LEU A 282 13.81 -4.66 -10.94
C LEU A 282 14.12 -3.23 -11.38
N GLY A 283 15.27 -2.67 -11.00
CA GLY A 283 15.74 -1.36 -11.44
C GLY A 283 17.26 -1.30 -11.45
N MET A 284 17.81 -0.43 -12.29
CA MET A 284 19.25 -0.15 -12.33
C MET A 284 19.50 1.29 -12.76
N THR A 285 20.59 1.88 -12.31
CA THR A 285 21.04 3.21 -12.76
C THR A 285 22.56 3.22 -12.91
N ILE A 286 23.03 3.96 -13.91
CA ILE A 286 24.45 4.16 -14.20
C ILE A 286 24.90 5.45 -13.52
N ILE A 287 26.06 5.38 -12.86
CA ILE A 287 26.70 6.52 -12.18
C ILE A 287 28.21 6.52 -12.47
N ASP A 288 28.90 7.59 -12.08
CA ASP A 288 30.36 7.66 -11.97
C ASP A 288 30.65 8.05 -10.52
N ASP A 289 30.74 7.06 -9.63
CA ASP A 289 30.68 7.27 -8.18
C ASP A 289 31.95 7.97 -7.66
N ASN A 290 33.10 7.46 -8.10
CA ASN A 290 34.41 7.88 -7.65
C ASN A 290 35.05 8.96 -8.57
N ARG A 291 34.34 9.36 -9.64
CA ARG A 291 34.77 10.38 -10.62
C ARG A 291 36.04 10.01 -11.38
N ASP A 292 36.28 8.72 -11.60
CA ASP A 292 37.38 8.25 -12.43
C ASP A 292 37.02 8.17 -13.93
N GLY A 293 35.75 8.48 -14.26
CA GLY A 293 35.22 8.49 -15.61
C GLY A 293 34.90 7.09 -16.14
N TRP A 294 34.94 6.05 -15.31
CA TRP A 294 34.42 4.73 -15.62
C TRP A 294 32.99 4.60 -15.09
N PRO A 295 32.05 4.06 -15.88
CA PRO A 295 30.69 3.90 -15.41
C PRO A 295 30.61 2.79 -14.37
N ASP A 296 29.98 3.11 -13.25
CA ASP A 296 29.60 2.21 -12.17
C ASP A 296 28.09 1.91 -12.22
N ILE A 297 27.69 0.81 -11.58
CA ILE A 297 26.33 0.28 -11.72
C ILE A 297 25.70 0.10 -10.33
N LEU A 298 24.56 0.74 -10.12
CA LEU A 298 23.68 0.49 -8.98
C LEU A 298 22.43 -0.28 -9.41
N VAL A 299 22.02 -1.26 -8.60
CA VAL A 299 20.91 -2.16 -8.92
C VAL A 299 19.97 -2.27 -7.74
N ALA A 300 18.70 -1.95 -7.96
CA ALA A 300 17.63 -2.21 -7.01
C ALA A 300 17.08 -3.62 -7.21
N THR A 301 16.93 -4.34 -6.08
CA THR A 301 16.50 -5.74 -6.09
C THR A 301 15.40 -6.03 -5.09
N ASP A 302 14.53 -6.98 -5.43
CA ASP A 302 13.33 -7.32 -4.67
C ASP A 302 13.58 -8.37 -3.56
N LEU A 303 13.57 -7.92 -2.30
CA LEU A 303 13.79 -8.74 -1.10
C LEU A 303 15.13 -9.50 -1.11
N THR A 304 16.07 -9.00 -1.90
CA THR A 304 17.50 -9.34 -1.86
C THR A 304 18.28 -8.04 -1.66
N PRO A 305 19.52 -8.09 -1.12
CA PRO A 305 20.31 -6.87 -1.00
C PRO A 305 20.50 -6.24 -2.38
N SER A 306 20.22 -4.94 -2.49
CA SER A 306 20.61 -4.15 -3.66
C SER A 306 22.11 -4.29 -3.93
N LEU A 307 22.55 -3.98 -5.14
CA LEU A 307 23.94 -4.21 -5.54
C LEU A 307 24.59 -2.91 -5.96
N PHE A 308 25.89 -2.82 -5.71
CA PHE A 308 26.72 -1.73 -6.20
C PHE A 308 28.00 -2.29 -6.79
N PHE A 309 28.14 -2.22 -8.12
CA PHE A 309 29.32 -2.66 -8.84
C PHE A 309 30.20 -1.47 -9.19
N LEU A 310 31.37 -1.41 -8.56
CA LEU A 310 32.41 -0.43 -8.87
C LEU A 310 33.30 -0.95 -9.99
N ASN A 311 33.37 -0.24 -11.11
CA ASN A 311 34.23 -0.56 -12.23
C ASN A 311 35.70 -0.43 -11.81
N GLN A 312 36.54 -1.39 -12.20
CA GLN A 312 37.97 -1.38 -11.89
C GLN A 312 38.83 -0.84 -13.05
N GLY A 313 38.23 -0.54 -14.20
CA GLY A 313 38.93 -0.05 -15.39
C GLY A 313 39.79 -1.10 -16.11
N ASP A 314 39.68 -2.38 -15.71
CA ASP A 314 40.38 -3.52 -16.31
C ASP A 314 39.43 -4.54 -16.94
N GLY A 315 38.16 -4.15 -17.11
CA GLY A 315 37.08 -5.00 -17.59
C GLY A 315 36.40 -5.84 -16.50
N THR A 316 36.79 -5.67 -15.24
CA THR A 316 36.14 -6.30 -14.08
C THR A 316 35.46 -5.29 -13.17
N PHE A 317 34.48 -5.78 -12.41
CA PHE A 317 33.72 -5.01 -11.44
C PHE A 317 33.86 -5.63 -10.05
N ARG A 318 33.87 -4.77 -9.03
CA ARG A 318 33.86 -5.16 -7.64
C ARG A 318 32.51 -4.82 -7.02
N GLU A 319 31.78 -5.82 -6.55
CA GLU A 319 30.55 -5.62 -5.78
C GLU A 319 30.91 -5.10 -4.38
N ILE A 320 30.37 -3.94 -4.01
CA ILE A 320 30.66 -3.21 -2.77
C ILE A 320 29.39 -2.75 -2.03
N GLY A 321 28.23 -3.30 -2.36
CA GLY A 321 26.92 -2.85 -1.86
C GLY A 321 26.86 -2.79 -0.34
N VAL A 322 27.25 -3.88 0.33
CA VAL A 322 27.23 -3.94 1.81
C VAL A 322 28.22 -2.94 2.43
N GLN A 323 29.42 -2.82 1.84
CA GLN A 323 30.48 -1.92 2.32
C GLN A 323 30.10 -0.45 2.14
N SER A 324 29.31 -0.14 1.12
CA SER A 324 28.84 1.21 0.82
C SER A 324 27.75 1.68 1.79
N GLY A 325 27.05 0.78 2.49
CA GLY A 325 25.94 1.13 3.38
C GLY A 325 24.64 1.52 2.67
N LEU A 326 24.54 1.28 1.35
CA LEU A 326 23.39 1.64 0.52
C LEU A 326 22.30 0.56 0.49
N VAL A 327 22.66 -0.71 0.73
CA VAL A 327 21.87 -1.85 0.22
C VAL A 327 21.04 -2.61 1.25
N LEU A 328 21.17 -2.27 2.54
CA LEU A 328 20.44 -2.89 3.66
C LEU A 328 19.94 -1.80 4.62
N ASP A 329 18.88 -2.10 5.37
CA ASP A 329 18.42 -1.23 6.45
C ASP A 329 19.32 -1.30 7.70
N GLU A 330 19.02 -0.48 8.72
CA GLU A 330 19.78 -0.46 9.99
C GLU A 330 19.74 -1.81 10.75
N GLY A 331 18.78 -2.69 10.43
CA GLY A 331 18.65 -4.04 10.97
C GLY A 331 19.35 -5.12 10.14
N GLY A 332 19.96 -4.76 9.00
CA GLY A 332 20.58 -5.69 8.06
C GLY A 332 19.58 -6.45 7.19
N ILE A 333 18.35 -5.94 7.04
CA ILE A 333 17.28 -6.54 6.23
C ILE A 333 17.25 -5.87 4.85
N ALA A 334 17.11 -6.69 3.82
CA ALA A 334 16.90 -6.21 2.46
C ALA A 334 15.45 -5.76 2.25
N PHE A 335 15.28 -4.58 1.66
CA PHE A 335 13.97 -4.12 1.19
C PHE A 335 13.59 -4.73 -0.15
N ALA A 336 12.32 -4.60 -0.51
CA ALA A 336 11.78 -4.92 -1.82
C ALA A 336 12.01 -3.73 -2.75
N GLY A 337 13.27 -3.55 -3.17
CA GLY A 337 13.69 -2.47 -4.05
C GLY A 337 13.21 -2.66 -5.48
N MET A 338 12.56 -1.64 -6.03
CA MET A 338 11.99 -1.65 -7.38
C MET A 338 12.67 -0.61 -8.26
N GLY A 339 12.10 0.59 -8.40
CA GLY A 339 12.76 1.68 -9.14
C GLY A 339 13.94 2.26 -8.37
N ILE A 340 14.87 2.84 -9.12
CA ILE A 340 16.08 3.49 -8.60
C ILE A 340 16.47 4.67 -9.45
N ASP A 341 16.95 5.74 -8.83
CA ASP A 341 17.55 6.85 -9.57
C ASP A 341 18.59 7.59 -8.72
N ALA A 342 19.47 8.38 -9.34
CA ALA A 342 20.54 9.09 -8.63
C ALA A 342 20.76 10.52 -9.12
N ALA A 343 20.89 11.49 -8.19
CA ALA A 343 21.06 12.90 -8.51
C ALA A 343 21.84 13.67 -7.42
N TYR A 344 22.30 14.88 -7.78
CA TYR A 344 22.98 15.81 -6.86
C TYR A 344 21.96 16.78 -6.22
N VAL A 345 21.17 16.29 -5.27
CA VAL A 345 19.96 16.99 -4.75
C VAL A 345 20.22 18.34 -4.07
N LYS A 346 21.46 18.60 -3.62
CA LYS A 346 21.86 19.84 -2.96
C LYS A 346 22.73 20.73 -3.84
N ASN A 347 22.94 20.36 -5.10
CA ASN A 347 23.81 21.11 -6.03
C ASN A 347 25.24 21.31 -5.46
N ASP A 348 25.69 20.38 -4.60
CA ASP A 348 26.92 20.50 -3.80
C ASP A 348 27.84 19.28 -3.92
N ASP A 349 27.96 18.68 -5.10
CA ASP A 349 28.80 17.51 -5.39
C ASP A 349 28.46 16.22 -4.60
N GLN A 350 27.49 16.25 -3.68
CA GLN A 350 26.99 15.07 -2.98
C GLN A 350 26.05 14.27 -3.89
N LEU A 351 26.45 13.06 -4.29
CA LEU A 351 25.56 12.15 -4.98
C LEU A 351 24.58 11.53 -3.98
N CYS A 352 23.31 11.49 -4.36
CA CYS A 352 22.25 10.81 -3.65
C CYS A 352 21.54 9.81 -4.56
N VAL A 353 21.10 8.70 -3.98
CA VAL A 353 20.42 7.59 -4.66
C VAL A 353 19.09 7.35 -3.98
N ALA A 354 18.00 7.40 -4.73
CA ALA A 354 16.66 7.08 -4.26
C ALA A 354 16.25 5.68 -4.71
N ILE A 355 15.63 4.89 -3.82
CA ILE A 355 15.12 3.55 -4.13
C ILE A 355 13.67 3.43 -3.64
N GLY A 356 12.78 3.03 -4.54
CA GLY A 356 11.36 2.80 -4.28
C GLY A 356 11.17 1.40 -3.71
N ASN A 357 10.37 1.30 -2.64
CA ASN A 357 10.22 0.07 -1.87
C ASN A 357 8.74 -0.32 -1.67
N PHE A 358 8.52 -1.50 -1.09
CA PHE A 358 7.18 -2.06 -0.85
C PHE A 358 6.49 -1.45 0.39
N ALA A 359 5.17 -1.59 0.50
CA ALA A 359 4.41 -1.07 1.63
C ALA A 359 4.96 -1.58 2.97
N GLY A 360 5.16 -0.65 3.92
CA GLY A 360 5.85 -0.89 5.20
C GLY A 360 7.36 -0.65 5.14
N GLN A 361 7.93 -0.44 3.96
CA GLN A 361 9.31 -0.05 3.70
C GLN A 361 9.27 1.30 2.95
N PRO A 362 9.65 2.42 3.58
CA PRO A 362 9.57 3.72 2.92
C PRO A 362 10.51 3.77 1.70
N THR A 363 10.25 4.68 0.76
CA THR A 363 11.26 5.05 -0.24
C THR A 363 12.52 5.53 0.50
N THR A 364 13.67 4.98 0.12
CA THR A 364 14.96 5.35 0.73
C THR A 364 15.72 6.39 -0.09
N LEU A 365 16.54 7.21 0.56
CA LEU A 365 17.41 8.20 -0.02
C LEU A 365 18.78 8.09 0.66
N HIS A 366 19.76 7.62 -0.08
CA HIS A 366 21.11 7.37 0.39
C HIS A 366 22.04 8.40 -0.23
N CYS A 367 22.74 9.20 0.58
CA CYS A 367 23.66 10.23 0.08
C CYS A 367 25.09 9.96 0.54
N HIS A 368 26.09 10.29 -0.28
CA HIS A 368 27.51 10.14 0.07
C HIS A 368 27.81 10.74 1.45
N ALA A 369 28.58 10.03 2.26
CA ALA A 369 28.89 10.44 3.62
C ALA A 369 29.76 11.71 3.62
N GLN A 370 29.31 12.73 4.35
CA GLN A 370 30.06 13.97 4.50
C GLN A 370 31.25 13.79 5.46
N VAL A 371 32.44 14.20 5.02
CA VAL A 371 33.68 14.24 5.82
C VAL A 371 34.33 15.61 5.68
N GLY A 372 34.15 16.45 6.70
CA GLY A 372 34.57 17.85 6.65
C GLY A 372 33.78 18.62 5.59
N GLU A 373 34.49 19.26 4.66
CA GLU A 373 33.92 20.01 3.53
C GLU A 373 33.82 19.15 2.25
N THR A 374 34.09 17.85 2.32
CA THR A 374 34.09 16.93 1.17
C THR A 374 33.19 15.71 1.41
N TYR A 375 32.95 14.92 0.37
CA TYR A 375 32.18 13.68 0.43
C TYR A 375 33.07 12.47 0.17
N ARG A 376 32.75 11.35 0.84
CA ARG A 376 33.35 10.05 0.53
C ARG A 376 32.45 9.31 -0.46
N SER A 377 33.01 8.97 -1.62
CA SER A 377 32.28 8.25 -2.68
C SER A 377 31.94 6.81 -2.27
N ASP A 378 32.81 6.17 -1.50
CA ASP A 378 32.67 4.75 -1.14
C ASP A 378 31.69 4.45 0.01
N VAL A 379 31.03 5.45 0.60
CA VAL A 379 30.12 5.29 1.73
C VAL A 379 28.91 6.21 1.59
N PHE A 380 27.72 5.63 1.74
CA PHE A 380 26.45 6.33 1.80
C PHE A 380 25.88 6.38 3.21
N THR A 381 25.04 7.37 3.44
CA THR A 381 24.25 7.55 4.65
C THR A 381 22.77 7.63 4.27
N GLU A 382 21.93 6.88 4.98
CA GLU A 382 20.47 6.94 4.82
C GLU A 382 19.96 8.31 5.35
N GLN A 383 19.18 9.03 4.55
CA GLN A 383 18.71 10.38 4.84
C GLN A 383 17.18 10.53 4.78
N SER A 384 16.41 9.51 4.40
CA SER A 384 14.98 9.64 4.10
C SER A 384 14.16 10.26 5.21
N HIS A 385 14.44 9.91 6.46
CA HIS A 385 13.70 10.47 7.59
C HIS A 385 13.97 11.96 7.75
N ARG A 386 15.23 12.39 7.59
CA ARG A 386 15.63 13.79 7.72
C ARG A 386 15.22 14.61 6.51
N SER A 387 15.17 13.98 5.34
CA SER A 387 14.77 14.57 4.08
C SER A 387 13.25 14.59 3.87
N GLY A 388 12.44 14.04 4.78
CA GLY A 388 10.96 14.13 4.73
C GLY A 388 10.25 13.02 3.95
N LEU A 389 10.96 12.01 3.46
CA LEU A 389 10.40 10.96 2.58
C LEU A 389 9.76 9.80 3.35
N THR A 390 10.24 9.48 4.56
CA THR A 390 9.86 8.25 5.27
C THR A 390 8.36 8.11 5.51
N ARG A 391 7.72 9.09 6.16
CA ARG A 391 6.31 8.96 6.58
C ARG A 391 5.32 9.00 5.40
N PRO A 392 5.46 9.89 4.40
CA PRO A 392 4.58 9.94 3.24
C PRO A 392 4.61 8.69 2.36
N THR A 393 5.75 8.02 2.28
CA THR A 393 5.95 6.86 1.38
C THR A 393 5.75 5.52 2.07
N LEU A 394 5.71 5.46 3.42
CA LEU A 394 5.64 4.22 4.19
C LEU A 394 4.48 3.28 3.81
N ARG A 395 3.38 3.82 3.27
CA ARG A 395 2.19 3.03 2.88
C ARG A 395 2.07 2.79 1.37
N MET A 396 3.01 3.31 0.60
CA MET A 396 3.00 3.16 -0.85
C MET A 396 3.80 1.93 -1.27
N VAL A 397 3.47 1.39 -2.44
CA VAL A 397 4.30 0.43 -3.17
C VAL A 397 4.85 1.18 -4.36
N THR A 398 6.10 1.61 -4.25
CA THR A 398 6.75 2.52 -5.19
C THR A 398 7.50 1.75 -6.25
N PHE A 399 6.99 1.74 -7.49
CA PHE A 399 7.66 1.12 -8.63
C PHE A 399 8.56 2.15 -9.33
N GLY A 400 8.06 2.90 -10.30
CA GLY A 400 8.82 3.92 -11.01
C GLY A 400 9.09 5.15 -10.16
N LEU A 401 10.31 5.69 -10.28
CA LEU A 401 10.72 6.92 -9.61
C LEU A 401 11.90 7.55 -10.33
N PHE A 402 12.00 8.87 -10.31
CA PHE A 402 13.15 9.59 -10.86
C PHE A 402 13.26 10.99 -10.26
N PHE A 403 14.45 11.56 -10.37
CA PHE A 403 14.69 12.96 -10.11
C PHE A 403 14.34 13.80 -11.34
N VAL A 404 13.65 14.92 -11.13
CA VAL A 404 13.22 15.85 -12.19
C VAL A 404 13.10 17.25 -11.62
N ASP A 405 13.50 18.28 -12.36
CA ASP A 405 13.24 19.68 -11.99
C ASP A 405 11.91 20.12 -12.63
N ALA A 406 10.80 19.93 -11.90
CA ALA A 406 9.46 20.02 -12.47
C ALA A 406 8.97 21.46 -12.70
N ASP A 407 9.51 22.44 -11.98
CA ASP A 407 9.22 23.87 -12.17
C ASP A 407 10.39 24.70 -12.70
N LEU A 408 11.48 24.02 -13.08
CA LEU A 408 12.71 24.59 -13.64
C LEU A 408 13.35 25.63 -12.71
N ASP A 409 13.28 25.39 -11.39
CA ASP A 409 13.82 26.28 -10.36
C ASP A 409 15.31 26.02 -10.04
N GLY A 410 15.89 24.98 -10.64
CA GLY A 410 17.26 24.54 -10.48
C GLY A 410 17.46 23.45 -9.43
N TRP A 411 16.38 22.95 -8.81
CA TRP A 411 16.42 21.86 -7.85
C TRP A 411 15.75 20.60 -8.38
N GLN A 412 16.44 19.47 -8.21
CA GLN A 412 15.89 18.17 -8.58
C GLN A 412 14.83 17.75 -7.55
N ASP A 413 13.57 17.77 -7.95
CA ASP A 413 12.42 17.17 -7.26
C ASP A 413 12.43 15.65 -7.42
N LEU A 414 11.64 14.94 -6.62
CA LEU A 414 11.54 13.49 -6.68
C LEU A 414 10.11 13.06 -7.02
N PHE A 415 9.93 12.48 -8.20
CA PHE A 415 8.66 11.93 -8.66
C PHE A 415 8.60 10.42 -8.44
N MET A 416 7.40 9.91 -8.13
CA MET A 416 7.14 8.49 -7.88
C MET A 416 5.79 8.08 -8.43
N VAL A 417 5.70 6.88 -9.03
CA VAL A 417 4.45 6.22 -9.39
C VAL A 417 4.24 4.97 -8.54
N ASN A 418 3.03 4.81 -8.02
CA ASN A 418 2.72 3.80 -7.01
C ASN A 418 1.58 2.87 -7.45
N GLY A 419 1.60 1.63 -6.96
CA GLY A 419 0.53 0.67 -7.20
C GLY A 419 0.79 -0.68 -6.55
N HIS A 420 -0.15 -1.16 -5.74
CA HIS A 420 0.04 -2.39 -4.97
C HIS A 420 -0.02 -3.64 -5.89
N VAL A 421 0.61 -4.75 -5.47
CA VAL A 421 0.66 -6.00 -6.26
C VAL A 421 -0.49 -6.97 -5.95
N VAL A 422 -1.01 -6.91 -4.73
CA VAL A 422 -2.16 -7.70 -4.23
C VAL A 422 -3.24 -6.79 -3.65
N ASN A 423 -4.50 -7.21 -3.66
CA ASN A 423 -5.59 -6.41 -3.11
C ASN A 423 -5.73 -6.62 -1.58
N GLU A 424 -4.96 -5.85 -0.80
CA GLU A 424 -4.97 -5.89 0.68
C GLU A 424 -5.90 -4.86 1.35
N GLU A 425 -6.76 -4.18 0.58
CA GLU A 425 -7.59 -3.08 1.09
C GLU A 425 -8.43 -3.48 2.31
N ARG A 426 -8.92 -4.72 2.32
CA ARG A 426 -9.72 -5.29 3.41
C ARG A 426 -8.90 -5.74 4.64
N LEU A 427 -7.59 -5.94 4.50
CA LEU A 427 -6.72 -6.51 5.54
C LEU A 427 -5.87 -5.45 6.26
N ARG A 428 -5.37 -4.46 5.51
CA ARG A 428 -4.43 -3.45 6.02
C ARG A 428 -4.81 -2.00 5.71
N ASN A 429 -5.96 -1.77 5.03
CA ASN A 429 -6.42 -0.45 4.61
C ASN A 429 -5.36 0.29 3.74
N VAL A 430 -4.68 -0.48 2.88
CA VAL A 430 -3.75 0.01 1.85
C VAL A 430 -4.46 -0.12 0.50
N PRO A 431 -4.69 0.99 -0.24
CA PRO A 431 -5.37 0.94 -1.53
C PRO A 431 -4.57 0.12 -2.55
N TYR A 432 -5.28 -0.66 -3.37
CA TYR A 432 -4.69 -1.44 -4.47
C TYR A 432 -4.17 -0.51 -5.58
N ALA A 433 -5.04 0.37 -6.10
CA ALA A 433 -4.65 1.49 -6.95
C ALA A 433 -4.20 2.66 -6.07
N GLN A 434 -3.01 3.19 -6.34
CA GLN A 434 -2.36 4.23 -5.54
C GLN A 434 -2.10 5.48 -6.39
N ARG A 435 -1.79 6.59 -5.73
CA ARG A 435 -1.52 7.87 -6.39
C ARG A 435 -0.06 8.00 -6.76
N PRO A 436 0.29 8.71 -7.84
CA PRO A 436 1.64 9.24 -7.96
C PRO A 436 1.94 10.23 -6.82
N GLN A 437 3.21 10.40 -6.50
CA GLN A 437 3.68 11.39 -5.52
C GLN A 437 4.77 12.24 -6.17
N LEU A 438 4.70 13.55 -5.96
CA LEU A 438 5.77 14.48 -6.32
C LEU A 438 6.24 15.17 -5.05
N PHE A 439 7.55 15.16 -4.85
CA PHE A 439 8.22 15.74 -3.71
C PHE A 439 9.07 16.91 -4.16
N ARG A 440 8.65 18.13 -3.82
CA ARG A 440 9.42 19.33 -4.11
C ARG A 440 10.67 19.41 -3.24
N ASN A 441 11.83 19.62 -3.84
CA ASN A 441 13.08 19.85 -3.16
C ASN A 441 13.14 21.30 -2.62
N THR A 442 13.54 21.47 -1.36
CA THR A 442 13.62 22.80 -0.72
C THR A 442 15.02 23.42 -0.78
N GLY A 443 15.91 22.90 -1.62
CA GLY A 443 17.27 23.42 -1.87
C GLY A 443 18.30 23.12 -0.77
N ASN A 444 17.93 22.33 0.23
CA ASN A 444 18.79 21.93 1.34
C ASN A 444 18.81 20.40 1.54
N GLY A 445 18.41 19.65 0.52
CA GLY A 445 18.30 18.18 0.57
C GLY A 445 17.09 17.67 1.38
N SER A 446 16.14 18.55 1.71
CA SER A 446 14.83 18.18 2.24
C SER A 446 13.77 18.26 1.14
N PHE A 447 12.74 17.44 1.29
CA PHE A 447 11.65 17.31 0.34
C PHE A 447 10.31 17.55 1.03
N THR A 448 9.37 18.16 0.31
CA THR A 448 7.98 18.35 0.74
C THR A 448 7.05 17.73 -0.30
N GLU A 449 6.21 16.78 0.11
CA GLU A 449 5.18 16.22 -0.78
C GLU A 449 4.24 17.34 -1.23
N ILE A 450 4.05 17.45 -2.54
CA ILE A 450 3.01 18.29 -3.12
C ILE A 450 1.68 17.55 -2.92
N GLU A 451 0.77 18.18 -2.19
CA GLU A 451 -0.55 17.61 -1.96
C GLU A 451 -1.25 17.34 -3.31
N PRO A 452 -1.77 16.11 -3.52
CA PRO A 452 -2.38 15.76 -4.79
C PRO A 452 -3.73 16.46 -4.92
N THR A 453 -3.90 17.19 -6.02
CA THR A 453 -5.18 17.83 -6.36
C THR A 453 -5.53 17.58 -7.82
N PRO A 454 -6.82 17.64 -8.18
CA PRO A 454 -7.25 17.57 -9.57
C PRO A 454 -6.58 18.64 -10.45
N GLU A 455 -6.30 19.82 -9.89
CA GLU A 455 -5.69 20.94 -10.61
C GLU A 455 -4.20 20.74 -10.91
N ASN A 456 -3.50 19.88 -10.18
CA ASN A 456 -2.10 19.56 -10.42
C ASN A 456 -1.87 18.19 -11.06
N GLY A 457 -2.92 17.44 -11.36
CA GLY A 457 -2.86 16.16 -12.07
C GLY A 457 -2.30 14.99 -11.27
N LEU A 458 -2.06 15.15 -9.96
CA LEU A 458 -1.47 14.11 -9.10
C LEU A 458 -2.52 13.31 -8.31
N ASP A 459 -3.81 13.61 -8.44
CA ASP A 459 -4.90 12.91 -7.74
C ASP A 459 -5.31 11.57 -8.38
N LEU A 460 -4.63 11.18 -9.47
CA LEU A 460 -4.81 9.91 -10.18
C LEU A 460 -4.75 8.69 -9.22
N ARG A 461 -5.40 7.61 -9.63
CA ARG A 461 -5.34 6.31 -8.97
C ARG A 461 -5.11 5.22 -10.00
N LEU A 462 -3.95 4.59 -9.93
CA LEU A 462 -3.53 3.56 -10.86
C LEU A 462 -2.76 2.45 -10.15
N ILE A 463 -2.65 1.30 -10.79
CA ILE A 463 -1.72 0.25 -10.39
C ILE A 463 -0.39 0.57 -11.06
N GLY A 464 0.25 1.65 -10.62
CA GLY A 464 1.44 2.22 -11.25
C GLY A 464 2.62 1.26 -11.30
N ARG A 465 3.33 1.27 -12.43
CA ARG A 465 4.55 0.49 -12.66
C ARG A 465 5.67 1.39 -13.16
N GLY A 466 5.91 1.45 -14.46
CA GLY A 466 6.93 2.30 -15.06
C GLY A 466 6.55 3.77 -15.10
N ALA A 467 7.57 4.62 -15.02
CA ALA A 467 7.47 6.06 -15.21
C ALA A 467 8.72 6.58 -15.93
N ALA A 468 8.52 7.49 -16.88
CA ALA A 468 9.57 8.15 -17.65
C ALA A 468 9.21 9.63 -17.84
N TYR A 469 10.20 10.44 -18.25
CA TYR A 469 10.00 11.85 -18.57
C TYR A 469 10.63 12.23 -19.92
N ALA A 470 10.06 13.27 -20.55
CA ALA A 470 10.63 13.97 -21.70
C ALA A 470 9.95 15.32 -21.92
N ASP A 471 10.60 16.27 -22.57
CA ASP A 471 9.98 17.47 -23.16
C ASP A 471 9.42 17.13 -24.55
N TYR A 472 8.24 16.49 -24.60
CA TYR A 472 7.73 15.90 -25.86
C TYR A 472 7.13 16.95 -26.80
N ASP A 473 6.69 18.10 -26.28
CA ASP A 473 6.13 19.19 -27.07
C ASP A 473 7.11 20.37 -27.31
N ARG A 474 8.33 20.27 -26.78
CA ARG A 474 9.47 21.17 -26.98
C ARG A 474 9.24 22.58 -26.43
N ASP A 475 8.54 22.70 -25.32
CA ASP A 475 8.37 23.98 -24.61
C ASP A 475 9.41 24.20 -23.48
N GLY A 476 10.14 23.13 -23.15
CA GLY A 476 11.32 23.11 -22.28
C GLY A 476 11.07 22.61 -20.86
N ASP A 477 9.82 22.47 -20.42
CA ASP A 477 9.54 21.74 -19.20
C ASP A 477 9.38 20.23 -19.48
N LEU A 478 9.46 19.42 -18.42
CA LEU A 478 9.50 17.97 -18.55
C LEU A 478 8.13 17.37 -18.26
N ASP A 479 7.60 16.65 -19.24
CA ASP A 479 6.35 15.89 -19.18
C ASP A 479 6.58 14.49 -18.66
N LEU A 480 5.51 13.85 -18.17
CA LEU A 480 5.59 12.53 -17.55
C LEU A 480 4.77 11.50 -18.31
N LEU A 481 5.36 10.33 -18.51
CA LEU A 481 4.68 9.13 -18.95
C LEU A 481 4.57 8.14 -17.79
N LEU A 482 3.34 7.70 -17.50
CA LEU A 482 3.06 6.69 -16.49
C LEU A 482 2.43 5.46 -17.13
N THR A 483 2.86 4.28 -16.69
CA THR A 483 2.26 3.00 -17.08
C THR A 483 1.54 2.37 -15.89
N ALA A 484 0.41 1.72 -16.17
CA ALA A 484 -0.38 1.02 -15.17
C ALA A 484 -0.51 -0.46 -15.54
N ASN A 485 -0.30 -1.34 -14.56
CA ASN A 485 -0.54 -2.75 -14.76
C ASN A 485 -2.05 -3.03 -14.92
N GLN A 486 -2.44 -3.77 -15.96
CA GLN A 486 -3.85 -4.04 -16.30
C GLN A 486 -4.70 -2.77 -16.45
N GLY A 487 -4.09 -1.67 -16.87
CA GLY A 487 -4.75 -0.37 -17.00
C GLY A 487 -4.17 0.47 -18.12
N GLN A 488 -4.77 1.64 -18.31
CA GLN A 488 -4.30 2.60 -19.31
C GLN A 488 -2.94 3.20 -18.93
N ALA A 489 -2.17 3.60 -19.94
CA ALA A 489 -1.07 4.53 -19.74
C ALA A 489 -1.59 5.96 -19.57
N TYR A 490 -0.78 6.85 -19.00
CA TYR A 490 -1.09 8.26 -18.81
C TYR A 490 0.05 9.12 -19.34
N LEU A 491 -0.28 10.08 -20.21
CA LEU A 491 0.62 11.16 -20.60
C LEU A 491 0.19 12.43 -19.87
N LEU A 492 1.08 12.92 -19.00
CA LEU A 492 0.86 14.08 -18.17
C LEU A 492 1.75 15.21 -18.66
N ARG A 493 1.14 16.18 -19.35
CA ARG A 493 1.87 17.36 -19.82
C ARG A 493 2.10 18.33 -18.68
N ASN A 494 3.30 18.85 -18.55
CA ASN A 494 3.61 19.88 -17.58
C ASN A 494 3.06 21.23 -18.09
N ASP A 495 2.20 21.87 -17.31
CA ASP A 495 1.65 23.20 -17.61
C ASP A 495 2.09 24.20 -16.51
N THR A 496 3.26 23.96 -15.90
CA THR A 496 3.73 24.76 -14.78
C THR A 496 4.13 26.16 -15.26
N GLU A 497 3.67 27.20 -14.57
CA GLU A 497 4.06 28.57 -14.92
C GLU A 497 5.54 28.79 -14.63
N ARG A 498 6.33 28.88 -15.70
CA ARG A 498 7.77 29.06 -15.62
C ARG A 498 8.15 30.41 -15.01
N THR A 499 9.05 30.37 -14.03
CA THR A 499 9.65 31.57 -13.44
C THR A 499 11.12 31.77 -13.84
N GLY A 500 11.80 30.67 -14.19
CA GLY A 500 13.21 30.60 -14.56
C GLY A 500 13.49 30.41 -16.05
N ALA A 501 14.77 30.49 -16.40
CA ALA A 501 15.25 30.02 -17.69
C ALA A 501 15.62 28.53 -17.60
N PHE A 502 15.87 27.89 -18.74
CA PHE A 502 16.40 26.53 -18.76
C PHE A 502 17.54 26.40 -19.76
N VAL A 503 18.32 25.34 -19.62
CA VAL A 503 19.29 24.87 -20.62
C VAL A 503 19.05 23.38 -20.86
N ARG A 504 18.85 22.98 -22.11
CA ARG A 504 18.75 21.56 -22.49
C ARG A 504 19.90 21.19 -23.41
N VAL A 505 20.56 20.07 -23.13
CA VAL A 505 21.77 19.63 -23.84
C VAL A 505 21.55 18.20 -24.34
N LEU A 506 21.65 18.02 -25.66
CA LEU A 506 21.78 16.70 -26.27
C LEU A 506 23.28 16.45 -26.55
N ALA A 507 23.87 15.48 -25.85
CA ALA A 507 25.27 15.12 -26.05
C ALA A 507 25.42 14.26 -27.32
N GLN A 508 26.43 14.54 -28.12
CA GLN A 508 26.77 13.75 -29.30
C GLN A 508 28.25 13.40 -29.30
N GLY A 509 28.57 12.12 -29.08
CA GLY A 509 29.93 11.60 -29.10
C GLY A 509 30.50 11.47 -30.51
N THR A 510 31.80 11.64 -30.65
CA THR A 510 32.57 11.44 -31.90
C THR A 510 33.74 10.47 -31.72
N GLN A 511 34.30 10.42 -30.50
CA GLN A 511 35.26 9.40 -30.03
C GLN A 511 34.62 8.50 -28.98
N SER A 512 33.76 9.07 -28.14
CA SER A 512 32.85 8.34 -27.25
C SER A 512 31.70 7.73 -28.06
N ASN A 513 30.89 6.86 -27.43
CA ASN A 513 29.65 6.39 -28.04
C ASN A 513 28.76 7.56 -28.51
N ARG A 514 28.04 7.37 -29.62
CA ARG A 514 27.35 8.45 -30.33
C ARG A 514 26.33 9.20 -29.48
N ASP A 515 25.63 8.51 -28.59
CA ASP A 515 24.65 9.08 -27.66
C ASP A 515 25.27 9.83 -26.47
N GLY A 516 26.59 9.80 -26.31
CA GLY A 516 27.29 10.46 -25.21
C GLY A 516 26.99 9.85 -23.83
N ILE A 517 26.46 8.62 -23.77
CA ILE A 517 26.17 7.91 -22.53
C ILE A 517 27.45 7.76 -21.70
N GLY A 518 27.38 8.17 -20.43
CA GLY A 518 28.52 8.30 -19.51
C GLY A 518 29.12 9.70 -19.46
N ALA A 519 28.70 10.65 -20.32
CA ALA A 519 29.18 12.02 -20.26
C ALA A 519 28.60 12.78 -19.05
N ARG A 520 29.49 13.38 -18.25
CA ARG A 520 29.11 14.19 -17.08
C ARG A 520 29.09 15.66 -17.45
N LEU A 521 27.95 16.32 -17.25
CA LEU A 521 27.72 17.73 -17.55
C LEU A 521 27.73 18.53 -16.24
N GLN A 522 28.46 19.64 -16.23
CA GLN A 522 28.50 20.58 -15.10
C GLN A 522 28.18 22.00 -15.56
N LEU A 523 27.05 22.53 -15.12
CA LEU A 523 26.59 23.87 -15.43
C LEU A 523 26.94 24.82 -14.28
N TYR A 524 27.71 25.87 -14.58
CA TYR A 524 28.06 26.93 -13.63
C TYR A 524 27.25 28.19 -13.93
N TYR A 525 26.62 28.77 -12.91
CA TYR A 525 25.74 29.92 -13.06
C TYR A 525 25.80 30.88 -11.87
N GLY A 526 25.36 32.12 -12.11
CA GLY A 526 25.34 33.19 -11.12
C GLY A 526 26.70 33.72 -10.72
N THR A 527 26.72 34.71 -9.81
CA THR A 527 27.96 35.34 -9.32
C THR A 527 28.55 34.68 -8.06
N SER A 528 28.01 33.53 -7.66
CA SER A 528 28.22 32.91 -6.34
C SER A 528 28.67 31.45 -6.39
N GLU A 529 29.36 31.03 -7.48
CA GLU A 529 29.87 29.67 -7.66
C GLU A 529 28.80 28.57 -7.57
N HIS A 530 27.55 28.84 -7.98
CA HIS A 530 26.53 27.80 -8.05
C HIS A 530 26.83 26.82 -9.19
N GLN A 531 26.55 25.54 -8.96
CA GLN A 531 26.75 24.48 -9.95
C GLN A 531 25.61 23.48 -9.94
N GLN A 532 25.26 22.95 -11.10
CA GLN A 532 24.43 21.75 -11.25
C GLN A 532 25.22 20.69 -11.99
N THR A 533 25.08 19.42 -11.59
CA THR A 533 25.77 18.29 -12.22
C THR A 533 24.74 17.24 -12.64
N ALA A 534 24.90 16.70 -13.84
CA ALA A 534 24.08 15.62 -14.38
C ALA A 534 24.93 14.66 -15.22
N LEU A 535 24.41 13.46 -15.46
CA LEU A 535 25.05 12.41 -16.26
C LEU A 535 24.11 12.05 -17.41
N VAL A 536 24.63 11.95 -18.64
CA VAL A 536 23.90 11.32 -19.75
C VAL A 536 23.91 9.82 -19.50
N ARG A 537 22.75 9.21 -19.35
CA ARG A 537 22.66 7.78 -19.04
C ARG A 537 21.37 7.17 -19.56
N THR A 538 21.43 5.87 -19.79
CA THR A 538 20.22 5.02 -19.79
C THR A 538 20.05 4.37 -18.42
N GLY A 539 18.90 3.72 -18.22
CA GLY A 539 18.48 3.25 -16.89
C GLY A 539 17.95 4.39 -16.04
N GLY A 540 17.65 4.09 -14.78
CA GLY A 540 16.82 4.93 -13.92
C GLY A 540 15.36 4.48 -13.92
N SER A 541 14.63 4.82 -12.86
CA SER A 541 13.24 4.40 -12.65
C SER A 541 13.06 2.87 -12.65
N TYR A 542 11.84 2.42 -12.94
CA TYR A 542 11.43 1.03 -13.02
C TYR A 542 11.12 0.67 -14.47
N LEU A 543 11.95 -0.19 -15.07
CA LEU A 543 11.71 -0.80 -16.40
C LEU A 543 11.45 0.19 -17.55
N SER A 544 11.81 1.46 -17.36
CA SER A 544 11.38 2.60 -18.19
C SER A 544 12.59 3.36 -18.71
N HIS A 545 12.37 4.18 -19.73
CA HIS A 545 13.41 4.95 -20.38
C HIS A 545 12.94 6.40 -20.58
N SER A 546 13.63 7.34 -19.93
CA SER A 546 13.44 8.78 -20.16
C SER A 546 14.31 9.24 -21.33
N GLU A 547 14.01 10.40 -21.90
CA GLU A 547 14.87 10.97 -22.95
C GLU A 547 16.32 11.19 -22.47
N LEU A 548 17.27 11.18 -23.42
CA LEU A 548 18.70 11.37 -23.13
C LEU A 548 19.11 12.84 -22.95
N ALA A 549 18.25 13.79 -23.33
CA ALA A 549 18.53 15.20 -23.18
C ALA A 549 18.64 15.58 -21.69
N VAL A 550 19.72 16.27 -21.32
CA VAL A 550 19.92 16.76 -19.96
C VAL A 550 19.31 18.14 -19.83
N THR A 551 18.38 18.31 -18.88
CA THR A 551 17.70 19.57 -18.59
C THR A 551 18.22 20.19 -17.30
N PHE A 552 18.60 21.47 -17.35
CA PHE A 552 18.96 22.30 -16.21
C PHE A 552 17.96 23.47 -16.08
N GLY A 553 17.20 23.51 -14.99
CA GLY A 553 16.46 24.72 -14.60
C GLY A 553 17.39 25.77 -14.02
N LEU A 554 17.03 27.05 -14.15
CA LEU A 554 17.81 28.16 -13.65
C LEU A 554 16.94 29.09 -12.81
N PRO A 555 17.41 29.49 -11.60
CA PRO A 555 16.72 30.49 -10.82
C PRO A 555 16.50 31.79 -11.61
N PRO A 556 15.39 32.52 -11.38
CA PRO A 556 15.05 33.70 -12.15
C PRO A 556 16.17 34.76 -12.15
N GLY A 557 16.67 35.09 -13.34
CA GLY A 557 17.64 36.17 -13.55
C GLY A 557 19.10 35.79 -13.32
N GLU A 558 19.42 34.52 -13.04
CA GLU A 558 20.81 34.05 -12.94
C GLU A 558 21.41 33.79 -14.33
N PRO A 559 22.57 34.40 -14.68
CA PRO A 559 23.25 34.11 -15.94
C PRO A 559 24.04 32.79 -15.86
N VAL A 560 24.13 32.07 -16.97
CA VAL A 560 25.07 30.95 -17.11
C VAL A 560 26.48 31.48 -17.37
N GLU A 561 27.45 31.01 -16.61
CA GLU A 561 28.87 31.33 -16.79
C GLU A 561 29.51 30.40 -17.82
N ARG A 562 29.35 29.10 -17.64
CA ARG A 562 29.87 28.06 -18.54
C ARG A 562 29.18 26.72 -18.30
N LEU A 563 29.21 25.88 -19.32
CA LEU A 563 28.93 24.45 -19.24
C LEU A 563 30.21 23.67 -19.53
N GLU A 564 30.55 22.72 -18.68
CA GLU A 564 31.65 21.77 -18.89
C GLU A 564 31.07 20.38 -19.16
N ILE A 565 31.57 19.71 -20.20
CA ILE A 565 31.17 18.34 -20.54
C ILE A 565 32.41 17.46 -20.46
N TYR A 566 32.37 16.47 -19.59
CA TYR A 566 33.41 15.47 -19.38
C TYR A 566 32.99 14.19 -20.10
N TRP A 567 33.64 13.89 -21.22
CA TRP A 567 33.27 12.79 -22.10
C TRP A 567 33.89 11.44 -21.66
N PRO A 568 33.25 10.30 -21.98
CA PRO A 568 33.84 8.97 -21.81
C PRO A 568 35.19 8.79 -22.50
N SER A 569 35.51 9.52 -23.57
CA SER A 569 36.85 9.51 -24.18
C SER A 569 37.95 10.11 -23.29
N GLY A 570 37.57 10.83 -22.23
CA GLY A 570 38.46 11.65 -21.41
C GLY A 570 38.65 13.08 -21.94
N LEU A 571 38.04 13.44 -23.07
CA LEU A 571 37.98 14.81 -23.55
C LEU A 571 37.10 15.66 -22.64
N VAL A 572 37.42 16.96 -22.52
CA VAL A 572 36.61 17.93 -21.79
C VAL A 572 36.34 19.13 -22.68
N ASP A 573 35.06 19.38 -22.98
CA ASP A 573 34.62 20.56 -23.70
C ASP A 573 34.08 21.62 -22.73
N VAL A 574 34.38 22.88 -23.03
CA VAL A 574 33.95 24.03 -22.21
C VAL A 574 33.21 25.03 -23.08
N PHE A 575 31.92 25.21 -22.81
CA PHE A 575 31.04 26.14 -23.50
C PHE A 575 30.88 27.40 -22.65
N HIS A 576 31.49 28.51 -23.07
CA HIS A 576 31.33 29.83 -22.43
C HIS A 576 30.12 30.61 -22.96
N THR A 577 29.45 30.10 -23.98
CA THR A 577 28.23 30.69 -24.55
C THR A 577 27.20 29.59 -24.65
N VAL A 578 26.30 29.56 -23.66
CA VAL A 578 25.27 28.53 -23.52
C VAL A 578 23.91 29.15 -23.88
N PRO A 579 23.21 28.64 -24.91
CA PRO A 579 21.86 29.07 -25.24
C PRO A 579 20.91 28.85 -24.06
N LEU A 580 20.12 29.89 -23.72
CA LEU A 580 19.06 29.80 -22.72
C LEU A 580 17.71 29.58 -23.40
N ASN A 581 16.80 28.88 -22.72
CA ASN A 581 15.46 28.54 -23.20
C ASN A 581 15.48 27.83 -24.56
N ALA A 582 16.46 26.96 -24.73
CA ALA A 582 16.67 26.21 -25.95
C ALA A 582 17.31 24.87 -25.62
N THR A 583 17.06 23.92 -26.52
CA THR A 583 17.83 22.69 -26.64
C THR A 583 18.90 22.91 -27.68
N PHE A 584 20.13 22.48 -27.40
CA PHE A 584 21.22 22.49 -28.37
C PHE A 584 22.00 21.17 -28.32
N VAL A 585 22.64 20.84 -29.43
CA VAL A 585 23.50 19.66 -29.55
C VAL A 585 24.92 20.05 -29.19
N ALA A 586 25.51 19.33 -28.24
CA ALA A 586 26.91 19.47 -27.88
C ALA A 586 27.70 18.32 -28.53
N GLU A 587 28.40 18.60 -29.62
CA GLU A 587 29.24 17.63 -30.31
C GLU A 587 30.62 17.56 -29.63
N GLU A 588 31.07 16.35 -29.31
CA GLU A 588 32.35 16.08 -28.66
C GLU A 588 33.53 16.62 -29.49
N GLY A 589 34.40 17.40 -28.83
CA GLY A 589 35.55 18.06 -29.44
C GLY A 589 35.23 19.47 -29.99
N THR A 590 34.02 19.97 -29.75
CA THR A 590 33.60 21.32 -30.14
C THR A 590 33.39 22.21 -28.92
N SER A 591 33.59 23.52 -29.08
CA SER A 591 33.37 24.51 -28.00
C SER A 591 32.43 25.64 -28.41
N ALA A 592 31.61 25.40 -29.43
CA ALA A 592 30.60 26.32 -29.93
C ALA A 592 29.25 25.60 -29.92
N ALA A 593 28.26 26.17 -29.22
CA ALA A 593 26.90 25.63 -29.24
C ALA A 593 26.22 26.04 -30.55
N GLU A 594 25.81 25.07 -31.36
CA GLU A 594 24.89 25.32 -32.47
C GLU A 594 23.45 25.10 -31.97
N PRO A 595 22.61 26.15 -31.89
CA PRO A 595 21.23 26.00 -31.44
C PRO A 595 20.41 25.25 -32.50
N THR A 596 19.69 24.20 -32.09
CA THR A 596 18.89 23.37 -33.00
C THR A 596 17.44 23.85 -33.11
N VAL A 597 16.81 24.39 -32.06
CA VAL A 597 15.45 24.98 -32.11
C VAL A 597 15.27 26.01 -30.97
N GLY A 598 14.59 27.14 -31.23
CA GLY A 598 14.16 28.09 -30.19
C GLY A 598 12.72 27.83 -29.74
N ALA A 599 12.44 27.97 -28.44
CA ALA A 599 11.11 27.75 -27.86
C ALA A 599 9.99 28.49 -28.63
N PRO A 600 8.88 27.83 -29.00
CA PRO A 600 7.70 28.52 -29.52
C PRO A 600 7.11 29.44 -28.45
N THR A 601 6.94 30.72 -28.75
CA THR A 601 6.11 31.61 -27.92
C THR A 601 4.64 31.20 -28.06
N THR A 602 4.02 30.93 -26.91
CA THR A 602 2.61 30.58 -26.71
C THR A 602 1.67 31.26 -27.71
N PRO A 603 0.92 30.51 -28.55
CA PRO A 603 -0.25 31.03 -29.23
C PRO A 603 -1.44 30.93 -28.27
N ALA A 604 -1.90 32.08 -27.78
CA ALA A 604 -3.27 32.19 -27.31
C ALA A 604 -4.21 31.98 -28.50
N THR A 605 -4.91 30.84 -28.57
CA THR A 605 -6.05 30.66 -29.47
C THR A 605 -7.38 30.95 -28.77
N PRO A 606 -8.37 31.55 -29.45
CA PRO A 606 -9.61 32.02 -28.84
C PRO A 606 -10.58 30.87 -28.58
N GLU A 607 -11.34 31.00 -27.49
CA GLU A 607 -12.39 30.08 -27.04
C GLU A 607 -13.37 29.68 -28.16
N ALA A 608 -13.26 28.43 -28.60
CA ALA A 608 -14.44 27.64 -28.90
C ALA A 608 -14.94 27.06 -27.57
N VAL A 609 -16.21 27.28 -27.23
CA VAL A 609 -16.82 26.75 -26.01
C VAL A 609 -16.76 25.22 -26.08
N ASN A 610 -15.85 24.65 -25.31
CA ASN A 610 -15.58 23.23 -25.24
C ASN A 610 -16.49 22.59 -24.18
N PRO A 611 -17.43 21.68 -24.54
CA PRO A 611 -18.27 20.97 -23.58
C PRO A 611 -17.45 20.26 -22.49
N SER A 612 -16.22 19.82 -22.80
CA SER A 612 -15.29 19.23 -21.84
C SER A 612 -14.77 20.23 -20.82
N ALA A 613 -14.59 21.51 -21.19
CA ALA A 613 -14.17 22.56 -20.27
C ALA A 613 -15.30 22.92 -19.27
N ILE A 614 -16.56 22.95 -19.73
CA ILE A 614 -17.73 23.16 -18.85
C ILE A 614 -17.91 21.96 -17.90
N LYS A 615 -17.61 20.75 -18.37
CA LYS A 615 -17.64 19.54 -17.53
C LYS A 615 -16.52 19.55 -16.49
N GLN A 616 -15.32 19.99 -16.85
CA GLN A 616 -14.22 20.20 -15.90
C GLN A 616 -14.55 21.28 -14.86
N GLU A 617 -15.17 22.40 -15.27
CA GLU A 617 -15.69 23.42 -14.35
C GLU A 617 -16.73 22.83 -13.39
N ALA A 618 -17.68 22.03 -13.91
CA ALA A 618 -18.71 21.38 -13.11
C ALA A 618 -18.13 20.41 -12.08
N LEU A 619 -17.14 19.60 -12.47
CA LEU A 619 -16.43 18.67 -11.59
C LEU A 619 -15.62 19.40 -10.51
N ALA A 620 -14.96 20.51 -10.86
CA ALA A 620 -14.25 21.36 -9.88
C ALA A 620 -15.20 21.92 -8.81
N HIS A 621 -16.43 22.27 -9.20
CA HIS A 621 -17.45 22.69 -8.23
C HIS A 621 -17.91 21.54 -7.31
N VAL A 622 -17.96 20.29 -7.78
CA VAL A 622 -18.25 19.12 -6.94
C VAL A 622 -17.15 18.92 -5.91
N GLN A 623 -15.90 18.92 -6.36
CA GLN A 623 -14.71 18.72 -5.51
C GLN A 623 -14.59 19.81 -4.45
N ALA A 624 -14.94 21.06 -4.80
CA ALA A 624 -14.97 22.17 -3.86
C ALA A 624 -16.20 22.19 -2.93
N GLY A 625 -17.08 21.18 -2.97
CA GLY A 625 -18.32 21.13 -2.19
C GLY A 625 -19.36 22.19 -2.56
N ARG A 626 -19.17 22.89 -3.69
CA ARG A 626 -20.06 23.95 -4.21
C ARG A 626 -21.19 23.34 -5.03
N ALA A 627 -22.06 22.58 -4.38
CA ALA A 627 -23.09 21.78 -5.05
C ALA A 627 -24.06 22.59 -5.93
N ALA A 628 -24.36 23.85 -5.60
CA ALA A 628 -25.23 24.69 -6.42
C ALA A 628 -24.58 25.10 -7.76
N ASP A 629 -23.30 25.43 -7.71
CA ASP A 629 -22.54 25.82 -8.89
C ASP A 629 -22.26 24.60 -9.77
N ALA A 630 -21.96 23.45 -9.16
CA ALA A 630 -21.80 22.17 -9.85
C ALA A 630 -23.08 21.79 -10.62
N ILE A 631 -24.24 21.90 -9.97
CA ILE A 631 -25.53 21.66 -10.62
C ILE A 631 -25.72 22.60 -11.81
N ASN A 632 -25.47 23.90 -11.65
CA ASN A 632 -25.63 24.86 -12.74
C ASN A 632 -24.68 24.55 -13.92
N ALA A 633 -23.46 24.14 -13.64
CA ALA A 633 -22.47 23.80 -14.66
C ALA A 633 -22.82 22.48 -15.39
N PHE A 634 -23.22 21.42 -14.68
CA PHE A 634 -23.69 20.19 -15.32
C PHE A 634 -25.00 20.38 -16.11
N GLU A 635 -25.90 21.24 -15.66
CA GLU A 635 -27.10 21.60 -16.44
C GLU A 635 -26.73 22.31 -17.75
N LYS A 636 -25.65 23.12 -17.77
CA LYS A 636 -25.12 23.69 -19.03
C LYS A 636 -24.51 22.62 -19.92
N VAL A 637 -23.83 21.61 -19.36
CA VAL A 637 -23.34 20.45 -20.13
C VAL A 637 -24.51 19.77 -20.83
N LEU A 638 -25.61 19.48 -20.10
CA LEU A 638 -26.79 18.84 -20.67
C LEU A 638 -27.57 19.72 -21.68
N GLN A 639 -27.41 21.04 -21.67
CA GLN A 639 -27.98 21.90 -22.72
C GLN A 639 -27.26 21.73 -24.05
N GLN A 640 -25.97 21.39 -24.03
CA GLN A 640 -25.13 21.22 -25.22
C GLN A 640 -25.04 19.76 -25.66
N VAL A 641 -24.98 18.85 -24.68
CA VAL A 641 -24.91 17.40 -24.87
C VAL A 641 -25.99 16.74 -23.99
N PRO A 642 -27.26 16.70 -24.47
CA PRO A 642 -28.40 16.23 -23.67
C PRO A 642 -28.28 14.79 -23.14
N ASP A 643 -27.52 13.96 -23.85
CA ASP A 643 -27.33 12.54 -23.55
C ASP A 643 -26.02 12.24 -22.80
N ASP A 644 -25.30 13.24 -22.28
CA ASP A 644 -24.08 13.03 -21.48
C ASP A 644 -24.40 12.32 -20.16
N TYR A 645 -24.17 11.01 -20.12
CA TYR A 645 -24.52 10.15 -18.99
C TYR A 645 -23.71 10.49 -17.72
N ILE A 646 -22.50 11.03 -17.83
CA ILE A 646 -21.68 11.41 -16.68
C ILE A 646 -22.30 12.64 -16.00
N ALA A 647 -22.66 13.66 -16.77
CA ALA A 647 -23.36 14.83 -16.25
C ALA A 647 -24.70 14.43 -15.60
N GLN A 648 -25.43 13.47 -16.18
CA GLN A 648 -26.64 12.91 -15.56
C GLN A 648 -26.33 12.23 -14.22
N GLN A 649 -25.31 11.36 -14.14
CA GLN A 649 -24.91 10.67 -12.90
C GLN A 649 -24.60 11.67 -11.77
N TYR A 650 -23.76 12.67 -12.04
CA TYR A 650 -23.43 13.70 -11.04
C TYR A 650 -24.64 14.52 -10.64
N LEU A 651 -25.52 14.90 -11.57
CA LEU A 651 -26.75 15.62 -11.22
C LEU A 651 -27.68 14.79 -10.36
N ILE A 652 -27.87 13.50 -10.66
CA ILE A 652 -28.67 12.58 -9.86
C ILE A 652 -28.15 12.56 -8.43
N GLU A 653 -26.84 12.37 -8.24
CA GLU A 653 -26.21 12.36 -6.93
C GLU A 653 -26.33 13.70 -6.20
N LEU A 654 -25.99 14.82 -6.86
CA LEU A 654 -26.02 16.16 -6.26
C LEU A 654 -27.44 16.55 -5.85
N TYR A 655 -28.44 16.27 -6.70
CA TYR A 655 -29.84 16.48 -6.34
C TYR A 655 -30.26 15.58 -5.18
N TRP A 656 -29.81 14.34 -5.15
CA TRP A 656 -30.10 13.42 -4.05
C TRP A 656 -29.53 13.94 -2.73
N ARG A 657 -28.25 14.30 -2.68
CA ARG A 657 -27.57 14.81 -1.47
C ARG A 657 -28.19 16.11 -0.97
N ARG A 658 -28.73 16.95 -1.86
CA ARG A 658 -29.45 18.19 -1.49
C ARG A 658 -30.92 17.99 -1.11
N GLY A 659 -31.40 16.75 -1.04
CA GLY A 659 -32.79 16.43 -0.71
C GLY A 659 -33.79 16.67 -1.84
N SER A 660 -33.32 17.00 -3.04
CA SER A 660 -34.15 17.19 -4.25
C SER A 660 -34.48 15.84 -4.91
N ARG A 661 -35.14 14.95 -4.15
CA ARG A 661 -35.39 13.55 -4.53
C ARG A 661 -36.14 13.40 -5.86
N GLU A 662 -37.14 14.24 -6.11
CA GLU A 662 -37.93 14.16 -7.35
C GLU A 662 -37.12 14.53 -8.60
N LEU A 663 -36.22 15.50 -8.50
CA LEU A 663 -35.33 15.87 -9.61
C LEU A 663 -34.32 14.77 -9.89
N ALA A 664 -33.74 14.17 -8.84
CA ALA A 664 -32.84 13.04 -8.99
C ALA A 664 -33.55 11.85 -9.67
N ARG A 665 -34.79 11.53 -9.28
CA ARG A 665 -35.61 10.48 -9.91
C ARG A 665 -35.94 10.78 -11.36
N GLN A 666 -36.29 12.04 -11.67
CA GLN A 666 -36.58 12.46 -13.03
C GLN A 666 -35.34 12.30 -13.92
N ARG A 667 -34.16 12.67 -13.41
CA ARG A 667 -32.88 12.53 -14.12
C ARG A 667 -32.50 11.06 -14.29
N LEU A 668 -32.65 10.24 -13.25
CA LEU A 668 -32.44 8.79 -13.32
C LEU A 668 -33.36 8.14 -14.36
N LYS A 669 -34.65 8.51 -14.39
CA LYS A 669 -35.59 8.04 -15.40
C LYS A 669 -35.18 8.50 -16.81
N THR A 670 -34.77 9.77 -16.97
CA THR A 670 -34.31 10.28 -18.26
C THR A 670 -33.09 9.49 -18.74
N MET A 671 -32.11 9.27 -17.85
CA MET A 671 -30.89 8.51 -18.13
C MET A 671 -31.19 7.06 -18.52
N SER A 672 -32.15 6.39 -17.86
CA SER A 672 -32.53 5.03 -18.22
C SER A 672 -33.35 4.93 -19.51
N GLU A 673 -34.06 6.00 -19.89
CA GLU A 673 -34.75 6.10 -21.19
C GLU A 673 -33.76 6.40 -22.34
N THR A 674 -32.73 7.21 -22.10
CA THR A 674 -31.72 7.56 -23.13
C THR A 674 -30.63 6.51 -23.27
N LEU A 675 -30.26 5.83 -22.19
CA LEU A 675 -29.31 4.71 -22.15
C LEU A 675 -29.94 3.50 -21.44
N PRO A 676 -30.78 2.70 -22.13
CA PRO A 676 -31.45 1.54 -21.56
C PRO A 676 -30.51 0.33 -21.43
N ASP A 677 -29.45 0.48 -20.62
CA ASP A 677 -28.46 -0.55 -20.33
C ASP A 677 -28.50 -0.93 -18.85
N ALA A 678 -29.00 -2.14 -18.57
CA ALA A 678 -29.09 -2.66 -17.21
C ALA A 678 -27.71 -2.88 -16.56
N ASN A 679 -26.70 -3.26 -17.33
CA ASN A 679 -25.34 -3.48 -16.81
C ASN A 679 -24.69 -2.15 -16.41
N PHE A 680 -24.86 -1.11 -17.22
CA PHE A 680 -24.44 0.25 -16.85
C PHE A 680 -25.10 0.72 -15.55
N LEU A 681 -26.41 0.53 -15.40
CA LEU A 681 -27.11 0.90 -14.16
C LEU A 681 -26.66 0.06 -12.96
N LEU A 682 -26.32 -1.22 -13.15
CA LEU A 682 -25.75 -2.07 -12.09
C LEU A 682 -24.40 -1.52 -11.60
N GLN A 683 -23.52 -1.11 -12.51
CA GLN A 683 -22.22 -0.51 -12.16
C GLN A 683 -22.40 0.84 -11.46
N PHE A 684 -23.32 1.67 -11.94
CA PHE A 684 -23.63 2.94 -11.29
C PHE A 684 -24.21 2.73 -9.87
N ALA A 685 -25.13 1.78 -9.70
CA ALA A 685 -25.67 1.44 -8.40
C ALA A 685 -24.58 0.94 -7.43
N PHE A 686 -23.63 0.14 -7.92
CA PHE A 686 -22.48 -0.33 -7.15
C PHE A 686 -21.62 0.85 -6.66
N HIS A 687 -21.28 1.79 -7.54
CA HIS A 687 -20.55 3.00 -7.17
C HIS A 687 -21.26 3.82 -6.06
N LEU A 688 -22.59 3.89 -6.11
CA LEU A 688 -23.37 4.61 -5.10
C LEU A 688 -23.36 3.91 -3.72
N GLU A 689 -23.10 2.60 -3.66
CA GLU A 689 -22.87 1.89 -2.40
C GLU A 689 -21.59 2.40 -1.73
N ASP A 690 -20.50 2.46 -2.49
CA ASP A 690 -19.19 2.96 -2.03
C ASP A 690 -19.28 4.43 -1.62
N ALA A 691 -20.08 5.23 -2.35
CA ALA A 691 -20.33 6.63 -2.06
C ALA A 691 -21.23 6.88 -0.83
N THR A 692 -21.62 5.83 -0.09
CA THR A 692 -22.51 5.85 1.09
C THR A 692 -23.90 6.44 0.80
N LEU A 693 -24.44 6.21 -0.39
CA LEU A 693 -25.79 6.65 -0.81
C LEU A 693 -26.75 5.46 -0.97
N PRO A 694 -27.03 4.71 0.11
CA PRO A 694 -27.71 3.43 0.01
C PRO A 694 -29.14 3.53 -0.56
N GLU A 695 -29.89 4.57 -0.20
CA GLU A 695 -31.26 4.72 -0.69
C GLU A 695 -31.32 5.02 -2.20
N LEU A 696 -30.32 5.72 -2.75
CA LEU A 696 -30.25 5.99 -4.20
C LEU A 696 -29.83 4.74 -4.95
N ALA A 697 -28.85 3.99 -4.42
CA ALA A 697 -28.44 2.71 -4.99
C ALA A 697 -29.65 1.76 -5.15
N ASP A 698 -30.52 1.67 -4.13
CA ASP A 698 -31.75 0.88 -4.20
C ASP A 698 -32.67 1.33 -5.37
N GLU A 699 -32.81 2.64 -5.63
CA GLU A 699 -33.61 3.15 -6.76
C GLU A 699 -32.99 2.80 -8.12
N VAL A 700 -31.67 2.86 -8.23
CA VAL A 700 -30.94 2.50 -9.46
C VAL A 700 -31.01 0.99 -9.72
N TYR A 701 -30.86 0.15 -8.69
CA TYR A 701 -31.04 -1.30 -8.83
C TYR A 701 -32.47 -1.68 -9.26
N LEU A 702 -33.49 -0.98 -8.73
CA LEU A 702 -34.87 -1.20 -9.15
C LEU A 702 -35.08 -0.84 -10.63
N GLN A 703 -34.43 0.21 -11.13
CA GLN A 703 -34.46 0.58 -12.56
C GLN A 703 -33.71 -0.46 -13.41
N ALA A 704 -32.53 -0.91 -12.97
CA ALA A 704 -31.78 -1.97 -13.65
C ALA A 704 -32.61 -3.26 -13.77
N ALA A 705 -33.31 -3.65 -12.70
CA ALA A 705 -34.20 -4.82 -12.69
C ALA A 705 -35.45 -4.66 -13.58
N GLN A 706 -35.85 -3.43 -13.92
CA GLN A 706 -36.93 -3.16 -14.88
C GLN A 706 -36.44 -3.26 -16.32
N LEU A 707 -35.21 -2.78 -16.59
CA LEU A 707 -34.59 -2.85 -17.92
C LEU A 707 -34.22 -4.29 -18.30
N ASP A 708 -33.71 -5.06 -17.34
CA ASP A 708 -33.50 -6.51 -17.49
C ASP A 708 -34.23 -7.29 -16.39
N PRO A 709 -35.48 -7.71 -16.65
CA PRO A 709 -36.25 -8.53 -15.72
C PRO A 709 -35.72 -9.95 -15.52
N GLN A 710 -34.83 -10.43 -16.39
CA GLN A 710 -34.28 -11.79 -16.32
C GLN A 710 -32.93 -11.85 -15.58
N ALA A 711 -32.21 -10.73 -15.50
CA ALA A 711 -30.98 -10.59 -14.72
C ALA A 711 -31.22 -10.75 -13.21
N PRO A 712 -30.64 -11.74 -12.51
CA PRO A 712 -30.78 -11.88 -11.06
C PRO A 712 -29.87 -10.96 -10.24
N GLU A 713 -28.93 -10.25 -10.85
CA GLU A 713 -27.90 -9.44 -10.17
C GLU A 713 -28.54 -8.32 -9.35
N ALA A 714 -29.48 -7.56 -9.93
CA ALA A 714 -30.19 -6.48 -9.24
C ALA A 714 -31.02 -6.96 -8.03
N PRO A 715 -31.92 -7.96 -8.14
CA PRO A 715 -32.65 -8.44 -6.97
C PRO A 715 -31.72 -9.09 -5.93
N TYR A 716 -30.65 -9.79 -6.33
CA TYR A 716 -29.68 -10.33 -5.37
C TYR A 716 -29.01 -9.21 -4.54
N ARG A 717 -28.55 -8.13 -5.19
CA ARG A 717 -27.95 -6.97 -4.52
C ARG A 717 -28.94 -6.26 -3.59
N LEU A 718 -30.16 -6.02 -4.05
CA LEU A 718 -31.25 -5.49 -3.22
C LEU A 718 -31.54 -6.37 -1.99
N GLY A 719 -31.49 -7.69 -2.15
CA GLY A 719 -31.67 -8.66 -1.07
C GLY A 719 -30.58 -8.56 0.01
N LYS A 720 -29.31 -8.51 -0.40
CA LYS A 720 -28.16 -8.34 0.51
C LYS A 720 -28.27 -7.05 1.32
N ARG A 721 -28.59 -5.95 0.66
CA ARG A 721 -28.72 -4.62 1.29
C ARG A 721 -29.90 -4.54 2.25
N ALA A 722 -31.02 -5.16 1.88
CA ALA A 722 -32.18 -5.28 2.77
C ALA A 722 -31.83 -6.11 4.03
N LEU A 723 -31.03 -7.17 3.89
CA LEU A 723 -30.54 -7.97 5.02
C LEU A 723 -29.64 -7.14 5.96
N GLU A 724 -28.66 -6.41 5.43
CA GLU A 724 -27.78 -5.53 6.21
C GLU A 724 -28.57 -4.44 6.96
N SER A 725 -29.61 -3.89 6.32
CA SER A 725 -30.52 -2.91 6.91
C SER A 725 -31.57 -3.53 7.84
N LYS A 726 -31.52 -4.84 8.11
CA LYS A 726 -32.49 -5.60 8.91
C LYS A 726 -33.94 -5.52 8.39
N ARG A 727 -34.13 -5.16 7.11
CA ARG A 727 -35.41 -5.20 6.39
C ARG A 727 -35.68 -6.61 5.87
N TYR A 728 -35.91 -7.52 6.81
CA TYR A 728 -35.93 -8.95 6.52
C TYR A 728 -37.01 -9.37 5.52
N ASP A 729 -38.20 -8.74 5.51
CA ASP A 729 -39.26 -9.10 4.57
C ASP A 729 -38.93 -8.67 3.13
N ASP A 730 -38.25 -7.54 2.95
CA ASP A 730 -37.72 -7.13 1.64
C ASP A 730 -36.59 -8.05 1.18
N ALA A 731 -35.68 -8.42 2.10
CA ALA A 731 -34.57 -9.31 1.81
C ALA A 731 -35.06 -10.68 1.31
N LEU A 732 -36.06 -11.26 1.98
CA LEU A 732 -36.72 -12.50 1.53
C LEU A 732 -37.25 -12.35 0.11
N ARG A 733 -38.09 -11.34 -0.13
CA ARG A 733 -38.71 -11.11 -1.43
C ARG A 733 -37.67 -10.95 -2.55
N TYR A 734 -36.60 -10.21 -2.30
CA TYR A 734 -35.57 -9.96 -3.31
C TYR A 734 -34.69 -11.19 -3.57
N PHE A 735 -34.30 -11.94 -2.53
CA PHE A 735 -33.59 -13.20 -2.75
C PHE A 735 -34.46 -14.26 -3.44
N GLU A 736 -35.75 -14.33 -3.12
CA GLU A 736 -36.72 -15.17 -3.84
C GLU A 736 -36.81 -14.76 -5.31
N GLN A 737 -36.92 -13.47 -5.62
CA GLN A 737 -36.89 -12.96 -7.00
C GLN A 737 -35.60 -13.30 -7.75
N ALA A 738 -34.45 -13.23 -7.08
CA ALA A 738 -33.17 -13.63 -7.68
C ALA A 738 -33.16 -15.13 -8.01
N LEU A 739 -33.68 -15.97 -7.12
CA LEU A 739 -33.76 -17.42 -7.30
C LEU A 739 -34.82 -17.86 -8.31
N GLU A 740 -35.91 -17.11 -8.48
CA GLU A 740 -36.89 -17.33 -9.56
C GLU A 740 -36.24 -17.15 -10.94
N ARG A 741 -35.33 -16.18 -11.07
CA ARG A 741 -34.60 -15.89 -12.30
C ARG A 741 -33.45 -16.88 -12.55
N ARG A 742 -32.76 -17.27 -11.48
CA ARG A 742 -31.64 -18.21 -11.53
C ARG A 742 -31.61 -19.08 -10.27
N ALA A 743 -32.15 -20.29 -10.39
CA ALA A 743 -32.41 -21.18 -9.27
C ALA A 743 -31.15 -21.74 -8.59
N ASP A 744 -30.03 -21.75 -9.30
CA ASP A 744 -28.70 -22.21 -8.86
C ASP A 744 -27.84 -21.09 -8.23
N LEU A 745 -28.42 -19.94 -7.87
CA LEU A 745 -27.72 -18.90 -7.11
C LEU A 745 -27.51 -19.28 -5.65
N THR A 746 -26.40 -19.97 -5.38
CA THR A 746 -25.96 -20.38 -4.04
C THR A 746 -25.92 -19.20 -3.06
N ASP A 747 -25.41 -18.03 -3.48
CA ASP A 747 -25.31 -16.83 -2.62
C ASP A 747 -26.66 -16.24 -2.21
N ALA A 748 -27.65 -16.25 -3.12
CA ALA A 748 -29.00 -15.77 -2.80
C ALA A 748 -29.71 -16.72 -1.83
N ARG A 749 -29.49 -18.03 -2.00
CA ARG A 749 -30.02 -19.06 -1.11
C ARG A 749 -29.37 -19.03 0.28
N TYR A 750 -28.08 -18.77 0.32
CA TYR A 750 -27.35 -18.48 1.55
C TYR A 750 -27.94 -17.26 2.28
N GLY A 751 -28.19 -16.17 1.54
CA GLY A 751 -28.88 -14.98 2.04
C GLY A 751 -30.24 -15.29 2.67
N LEU A 752 -31.09 -16.11 2.04
CA LEU A 752 -32.37 -16.55 2.62
C LEU A 752 -32.18 -17.26 3.97
N GLY A 753 -31.20 -18.16 4.07
CA GLY A 753 -30.88 -18.88 5.30
C GLY A 753 -30.53 -17.92 6.45
N LEU A 754 -29.70 -16.91 6.16
CA LEU A 754 -29.34 -15.86 7.12
C LEU A 754 -30.57 -15.05 7.56
N VAL A 755 -31.43 -14.66 6.63
CA VAL A 755 -32.65 -13.89 6.94
C VAL A 755 -33.60 -14.68 7.82
N TYR A 756 -33.88 -15.95 7.51
CA TYR A 756 -34.72 -16.80 8.36
C TYR A 756 -34.11 -17.00 9.74
N GLY A 757 -32.79 -17.19 9.82
CA GLY A 757 -32.05 -17.31 11.08
C GLY A 757 -32.17 -16.05 11.96
N ALA A 758 -32.07 -14.86 11.35
CA ALA A 758 -32.20 -13.57 12.02
C ALA A 758 -33.65 -13.29 12.49
N GLN A 759 -34.66 -13.75 11.74
CA GLN A 759 -36.07 -13.66 12.14
C GLN A 759 -36.48 -14.71 13.19
N GLY A 760 -35.58 -15.61 13.61
CA GLY A 760 -35.90 -16.71 14.52
C GLY A 760 -36.81 -17.78 13.90
N LYS A 761 -36.94 -17.79 12.57
CA LYS A 761 -37.71 -18.78 11.79
C LYS A 761 -36.86 -20.05 11.63
N THR A 762 -36.67 -20.75 12.74
CA THR A 762 -35.72 -21.86 12.88
C THR A 762 -35.93 -22.98 11.86
N GLU A 763 -37.16 -23.43 11.65
CA GLU A 763 -37.44 -24.54 10.72
C GLU A 763 -37.12 -24.16 9.27
N GLN A 764 -37.45 -22.92 8.87
CA GLN A 764 -37.13 -22.41 7.54
C GLN A 764 -35.62 -22.22 7.35
N ALA A 765 -34.92 -21.70 8.35
CA ALA A 765 -33.46 -21.54 8.32
C ALA A 765 -32.75 -22.91 8.21
N GLU A 766 -33.19 -23.90 9.00
CA GLU A 766 -32.65 -25.26 8.95
C GLU A 766 -32.88 -25.89 7.56
N ALA A 767 -34.08 -25.74 6.99
CA ALA A 767 -34.39 -26.24 5.65
C ALA A 767 -33.54 -25.54 4.57
N ALA A 768 -33.38 -24.22 4.66
CA ALA A 768 -32.59 -23.43 3.73
C ALA A 768 -31.11 -23.84 3.73
N PHE A 769 -30.48 -23.94 4.92
CA PHE A 769 -29.07 -24.35 5.02
C PHE A 769 -28.88 -25.83 4.63
N LYS A 770 -29.80 -26.73 4.99
CA LYS A 770 -29.72 -28.13 4.51
C LYS A 770 -29.82 -28.25 3.01
N ARG A 771 -30.70 -27.47 2.38
CA ARG A 771 -30.83 -27.43 0.93
C ARG A 771 -29.58 -26.82 0.29
N LEU A 772 -29.01 -25.78 0.91
CA LEU A 772 -27.75 -25.19 0.47
C LEU A 772 -26.60 -26.20 0.51
N ILE A 773 -26.48 -26.99 1.58
CA ILE A 773 -25.48 -28.07 1.72
C ILE A 773 -25.71 -29.18 0.68
N GLN A 774 -26.95 -29.45 0.26
CA GLN A 774 -27.19 -30.41 -0.83
C GLN A 774 -26.70 -29.92 -2.17
N ASP A 775 -26.84 -28.61 -2.44
CA ASP A 775 -26.53 -28.02 -3.72
C ASP A 775 -25.05 -27.55 -3.80
N ALA A 776 -24.43 -27.22 -2.66
CA ALA A 776 -23.02 -26.88 -2.48
C ALA A 776 -22.44 -27.60 -1.24
N PRO A 777 -22.14 -28.91 -1.32
CA PRO A 777 -21.66 -29.72 -0.19
C PRO A 777 -20.36 -29.26 0.46
N GLU A 778 -19.56 -28.48 -0.27
CA GLU A 778 -18.27 -27.95 0.14
C GLU A 778 -18.35 -26.61 0.91
N MET A 779 -19.53 -25.98 1.02
CA MET A 779 -19.69 -24.69 1.66
C MET A 779 -19.65 -24.81 3.20
N ALA A 780 -18.50 -24.48 3.79
CA ALA A 780 -18.28 -24.56 5.24
C ALA A 780 -19.18 -23.60 6.04
N GLU A 781 -19.48 -22.42 5.51
CA GLU A 781 -20.34 -21.38 6.10
C GLU A 781 -21.75 -21.92 6.38
N ALA A 782 -22.30 -22.70 5.45
CA ALA A 782 -23.62 -23.31 5.60
C ALA A 782 -23.66 -24.29 6.79
N HIS A 783 -22.58 -25.05 6.97
CA HIS A 783 -22.42 -25.96 8.11
C HIS A 783 -22.23 -25.21 9.44
N THR A 784 -21.46 -24.12 9.46
CA THR A 784 -21.27 -23.27 10.65
C THR A 784 -22.59 -22.64 11.10
N HIS A 785 -23.35 -22.04 10.18
CA HIS A 785 -24.65 -21.45 10.52
C HIS A 785 -25.70 -22.48 10.95
N LEU A 786 -25.67 -23.68 10.36
CA LEU A 786 -26.49 -24.80 10.83
C LEU A 786 -26.08 -25.24 12.24
N GLY A 787 -24.77 -25.27 12.53
CA GLY A 787 -24.23 -25.50 13.87
C GLY A 787 -24.74 -24.47 14.88
N ALA A 788 -24.63 -23.18 14.56
CA ALA A 788 -25.11 -22.10 15.42
C ALA A 788 -26.62 -22.17 15.68
N LEU A 789 -27.39 -22.57 14.66
CA LEU A 789 -28.83 -22.80 14.80
C LEU A 789 -29.14 -23.96 15.75
N TYR A 790 -28.40 -25.06 15.66
CA TYR A 790 -28.54 -26.20 16.56
C TYR A 790 -28.11 -25.87 18.00
N THR A 791 -27.07 -25.07 18.19
CA THR A 791 -26.67 -24.56 19.51
C THR A 791 -27.81 -23.79 20.16
N ARG A 792 -28.39 -22.82 19.44
CA ARG A 792 -29.48 -21.98 19.95
C ARG A 792 -30.77 -22.75 20.25
N THR A 793 -31.00 -23.84 19.53
CA THR A 793 -32.20 -24.69 19.68
C THR A 793 -32.02 -25.83 20.68
N GLY A 794 -30.88 -25.89 21.37
CA GLY A 794 -30.61 -26.89 22.40
C GLY A 794 -30.34 -28.30 21.83
N ARG A 795 -29.75 -28.40 20.64
CA ARG A 795 -29.38 -29.65 19.95
C ARG A 795 -27.85 -29.81 19.88
N PRO A 796 -27.15 -29.96 21.01
CA PRO A 796 -25.69 -29.84 21.08
C PRO A 796 -24.93 -30.87 20.23
N GLN A 797 -25.42 -32.11 20.13
CA GLN A 797 -24.75 -33.13 19.30
C GLN A 797 -24.83 -32.79 17.80
N ALA A 798 -26.00 -32.34 17.34
CA ALA A 798 -26.17 -31.93 15.95
C ALA A 798 -25.32 -30.67 15.62
N ALA A 799 -25.17 -29.76 16.59
CA ALA A 799 -24.29 -28.62 16.47
C ALA A 799 -22.82 -29.05 16.31
N ILE A 800 -22.34 -29.94 17.18
CA ILE A 800 -20.98 -30.51 17.09
C ILE A 800 -20.76 -31.17 15.73
N ASP A 801 -21.69 -32.01 15.27
CA ASP A 801 -21.55 -32.71 13.98
C ASP A 801 -21.47 -31.71 12.81
N ALA A 802 -22.25 -30.62 12.86
CA ALA A 802 -22.25 -29.56 11.86
C ALA A 802 -20.95 -28.76 11.87
N TYR A 803 -20.49 -28.29 13.04
CA TYR A 803 -19.22 -27.56 13.15
C TYR A 803 -18.02 -28.45 12.80
N GLN A 804 -18.03 -29.73 13.18
CA GLN A 804 -17.01 -30.69 12.75
C GLN A 804 -16.96 -30.84 11.23
N GLN A 805 -18.12 -30.82 10.56
CA GLN A 805 -18.16 -30.82 9.11
C GLN A 805 -17.61 -29.51 8.54
N ALA A 806 -17.99 -28.35 9.12
CA ALA A 806 -17.46 -27.05 8.71
C ALA A 806 -15.92 -27.00 8.79
N VAL A 807 -15.33 -27.44 9.91
CA VAL A 807 -13.86 -27.46 10.08
C VAL A 807 -13.16 -28.57 9.28
N ARG A 808 -13.89 -29.63 8.86
CA ARG A 808 -13.36 -30.62 7.90
C ARG A 808 -13.28 -30.05 6.49
N LEU A 809 -14.30 -29.29 6.08
CA LEU A 809 -14.37 -28.65 4.76
C LEU A 809 -13.40 -27.47 4.67
N ASN A 810 -13.32 -26.67 5.73
CA ASN A 810 -12.38 -25.57 5.85
C ASN A 810 -11.63 -25.65 7.20
N PRO A 811 -10.46 -26.30 7.23
CA PRO A 811 -9.63 -26.39 8.45
C PRO A 811 -9.16 -25.04 8.99
N ALA A 812 -9.17 -23.98 8.18
CA ALA A 812 -8.79 -22.62 8.58
C ALA A 812 -10.01 -21.76 9.00
N TYR A 813 -11.18 -22.35 9.25
CA TYR A 813 -12.36 -21.58 9.66
C TYR A 813 -12.38 -21.28 11.16
N ALA A 814 -11.86 -20.12 11.54
CA ALA A 814 -11.66 -19.73 12.95
C ALA A 814 -12.97 -19.72 13.78
N GLU A 815 -14.04 -19.13 13.26
CA GLU A 815 -15.35 -19.05 13.96
C GLU A 815 -15.91 -20.44 14.28
N ALA A 816 -15.86 -21.36 13.31
CA ALA A 816 -16.34 -22.73 13.50
C ALA A 816 -15.52 -23.50 14.55
N HIS A 817 -14.19 -23.32 14.58
CA HIS A 817 -13.33 -23.90 15.63
C HIS A 817 -13.61 -23.29 17.00
N ASN A 818 -13.86 -21.98 17.08
CA ASN A 818 -14.17 -21.29 18.33
C ASN A 818 -15.54 -21.75 18.90
N ASP A 819 -16.56 -21.83 18.06
CA ASP A 819 -17.89 -22.30 18.45
C ASP A 819 -17.88 -23.77 18.88
N LEU A 820 -17.13 -24.61 18.15
CA LEU A 820 -16.94 -26.01 18.49
C LEU A 820 -16.20 -26.17 19.83
N GLY A 821 -15.17 -25.35 20.07
CA GLY A 821 -14.46 -25.30 21.35
C GLY A 821 -15.36 -24.93 22.52
N THR A 822 -16.25 -23.97 22.30
CA THR A 822 -17.24 -23.52 23.30
C THR A 822 -18.19 -24.66 23.68
N LEU A 823 -18.72 -25.38 22.70
CA LEU A 823 -19.59 -26.55 22.95
C LEU A 823 -18.87 -27.67 23.72
N TYR A 824 -17.60 -27.94 23.41
CA TYR A 824 -16.82 -28.92 24.18
C TYR A 824 -16.59 -28.47 25.62
N ALA A 825 -16.33 -27.17 25.84
CA ALA A 825 -16.16 -26.62 27.19
C ALA A 825 -17.46 -26.74 28.01
N GLU A 826 -18.62 -26.46 27.41
CA GLU A 826 -19.93 -26.63 28.06
C GLU A 826 -20.24 -28.08 28.44
N GLN A 827 -19.75 -29.05 27.65
CA GLN A 827 -19.87 -30.48 27.95
C GLN A 827 -18.84 -30.98 28.98
N GLY A 828 -17.92 -30.12 29.44
CA GLY A 828 -16.85 -30.46 30.36
C GLY A 828 -15.65 -31.15 29.70
N ASP A 829 -15.60 -31.26 28.37
CA ASP A 829 -14.47 -31.82 27.63
C ASP A 829 -13.41 -30.74 27.34
N MET A 830 -12.69 -30.37 28.40
CA MET A 830 -11.69 -29.30 28.33
C MET A 830 -10.52 -29.63 27.38
N GLY A 831 -10.22 -30.91 27.15
CA GLY A 831 -9.16 -31.32 26.23
C GLY A 831 -9.49 -30.97 24.78
N ARG A 832 -10.69 -31.33 24.31
CA ARG A 832 -11.14 -30.98 22.96
C ARG A 832 -11.45 -29.49 22.81
N ALA A 833 -11.92 -28.84 23.88
CA ALA A 833 -12.12 -27.39 23.89
C ALA A 833 -10.82 -26.63 23.60
N ILE A 834 -9.75 -26.92 24.35
CA ILE A 834 -8.43 -26.27 24.14
C ILE A 834 -7.90 -26.52 22.73
N ALA A 835 -7.97 -27.75 22.23
CA ALA A 835 -7.51 -28.08 20.89
C ALA A 835 -8.27 -27.28 19.81
N SER A 836 -9.59 -27.10 19.99
CA SER A 836 -10.42 -26.33 19.06
C SER A 836 -10.11 -24.84 19.14
N PHE A 837 -9.96 -24.26 20.33
CA PHE A 837 -9.56 -22.86 20.49
C PHE A 837 -8.14 -22.57 19.96
N GLN A 838 -7.19 -23.50 20.13
CA GLN A 838 -5.86 -23.39 19.52
C GLN A 838 -5.93 -23.39 17.99
N ALA A 839 -6.80 -24.23 17.41
CA ALA A 839 -7.04 -24.22 15.97
C ALA A 839 -7.69 -22.90 15.51
N ALA A 840 -8.63 -22.35 16.30
CA ALA A 840 -9.23 -21.05 16.03
C ALA A 840 -8.19 -19.91 16.05
N VAL A 841 -7.31 -19.87 17.06
CA VAL A 841 -6.21 -18.88 17.15
C VAL A 841 -5.19 -19.06 16.02
N LYS A 842 -4.90 -20.29 15.60
CA LYS A 842 -4.02 -20.55 14.47
C LYS A 842 -4.62 -20.08 13.15
N ALA A 843 -5.94 -20.25 12.99
CA ALA A 843 -6.68 -19.85 11.82
C ALA A 843 -6.85 -18.32 11.72
N ASP A 844 -7.15 -17.67 12.84
CA ASP A 844 -7.20 -16.21 12.96
C ASP A 844 -6.46 -15.75 14.21
N ALA A 845 -5.21 -15.33 14.01
CA ALA A 845 -4.36 -14.85 15.10
C ALA A 845 -4.85 -13.54 15.72
N LYS A 846 -5.77 -12.80 15.07
CA LYS A 846 -6.35 -11.54 15.56
C LYS A 846 -7.71 -11.72 16.23
N SER A 847 -8.24 -12.94 16.31
CA SER A 847 -9.51 -13.21 16.98
C SER A 847 -9.40 -13.05 18.50
N VAL A 848 -9.83 -11.90 19.00
CA VAL A 848 -9.87 -11.57 20.44
C VAL A 848 -10.67 -12.63 21.21
N GLU A 849 -11.82 -13.06 20.67
CA GLU A 849 -12.71 -14.03 21.28
C GLU A 849 -12.06 -15.43 21.39
N ALA A 850 -11.34 -15.88 20.36
CA ALA A 850 -10.65 -17.17 20.39
C ALA A 850 -9.49 -17.19 21.40
N HIS A 851 -8.70 -16.12 21.47
CA HIS A 851 -7.63 -15.97 22.47
C HIS A 851 -8.17 -15.94 23.90
N TYR A 852 -9.26 -15.19 24.12
CA TYR A 852 -9.92 -15.12 25.42
C TYR A 852 -10.48 -16.49 25.83
N ASN A 853 -11.21 -17.16 24.94
CA ASN A 853 -11.79 -18.48 25.21
C ASN A 853 -10.72 -19.56 25.47
N LEU A 854 -9.61 -19.52 24.73
CA LEU A 854 -8.44 -20.37 24.98
C LEU A 854 -7.86 -20.12 26.38
N ALA A 855 -7.74 -18.86 26.77
CA ALA A 855 -7.25 -18.49 28.10
C ALA A 855 -8.16 -19.05 29.20
N MET A 856 -9.47 -18.88 29.06
CA MET A 856 -10.46 -19.41 30.01
C MET A 856 -10.41 -20.94 30.11
N ALA A 857 -10.22 -21.64 28.99
CA ALA A 857 -10.07 -23.08 28.98
C ALA A 857 -8.81 -23.56 29.74
N TYR A 858 -7.68 -22.86 29.62
CA TYR A 858 -6.50 -23.14 30.44
C TYR A 858 -6.74 -22.89 31.93
N GLY A 859 -7.43 -21.80 32.27
CA GLY A 859 -7.81 -21.49 33.64
C GLY A 859 -8.68 -22.58 34.28
N ALA A 860 -9.64 -23.11 33.52
CA ALA A 860 -10.51 -24.20 33.98
C ALA A 860 -9.77 -25.51 34.25
N GLN A 861 -8.62 -25.76 33.59
CA GLN A 861 -7.72 -26.88 33.87
C GLN A 861 -6.74 -26.62 35.04
N GLY A 862 -6.75 -25.41 35.61
CA GLY A 862 -5.80 -25.00 36.64
C GLY A 862 -4.41 -24.64 36.11
N ASP A 863 -4.23 -24.47 34.80
CA ASP A 863 -2.97 -24.02 34.20
C ASP A 863 -2.89 -22.48 34.21
N THR A 864 -2.64 -21.94 35.39
CA THR A 864 -2.55 -20.48 35.61
C THR A 864 -1.44 -19.83 34.77
N ALA A 865 -0.37 -20.54 34.44
CA ALA A 865 0.72 -20.00 33.63
C ALA A 865 0.29 -19.77 32.17
N ARG A 866 -0.41 -20.74 31.55
CA ARG A 866 -0.93 -20.57 30.19
C ARG A 866 -2.12 -19.62 30.12
N LEU A 867 -2.97 -19.58 31.16
CA LEU A 867 -4.02 -18.57 31.32
C LEU A 867 -3.44 -17.16 31.20
N ILE A 868 -2.43 -16.82 32.01
CA ILE A 868 -1.81 -15.48 32.02
C ILE A 868 -1.25 -15.13 30.64
N ARG A 869 -0.54 -16.06 30.00
CA ARG A 869 0.04 -15.83 28.66
C ARG A 869 -1.05 -15.54 27.62
N ALA A 870 -2.09 -16.36 27.56
CA ALA A 870 -3.17 -16.18 26.59
C ALA A 870 -3.99 -14.88 26.84
N LEU A 871 -4.13 -14.46 28.10
CA LEU A 871 -4.76 -13.16 28.43
C LEU A 871 -3.90 -11.96 28.02
N HIS A 872 -2.57 -12.07 28.03
CA HIS A 872 -1.70 -11.04 27.45
C HIS A 872 -1.89 -10.90 25.94
N GLU A 873 -2.00 -12.02 25.21
CA GLU A 873 -2.30 -12.01 23.78
C GLU A 873 -3.67 -11.35 23.52
N THR A 874 -4.67 -11.68 24.35
CA THR A 874 -6.02 -11.06 24.28
C THR A 874 -5.95 -9.54 24.45
N LEU A 875 -5.21 -9.05 25.46
CA LEU A 875 -5.07 -7.61 25.74
C LEU A 875 -4.12 -6.88 24.77
N GLY A 876 -3.23 -7.60 24.09
CA GLY A 876 -2.44 -7.08 22.98
C GLY A 876 -3.30 -6.75 21.76
N LEU A 877 -4.37 -7.52 21.55
CA LEU A 877 -5.34 -7.32 20.46
C LEU A 877 -6.46 -6.34 20.84
N ASP A 878 -7.02 -6.46 22.04
CA ASP A 878 -8.01 -5.52 22.59
C ASP A 878 -7.62 -5.05 24.01
N PRO A 879 -6.91 -3.91 24.11
CA PRO A 879 -6.54 -3.33 25.40
C PRO A 879 -7.72 -2.85 26.26
N GLN A 880 -8.95 -2.82 25.73
CA GLN A 880 -10.14 -2.41 26.48
C GLN A 880 -10.98 -3.60 26.98
N HIS A 881 -10.53 -4.83 26.76
CA HIS A 881 -11.26 -6.04 27.15
C HIS A 881 -11.31 -6.21 28.67
N ARG A 882 -12.47 -5.90 29.26
CA ARG A 882 -12.66 -5.81 30.71
C ARG A 882 -12.48 -7.14 31.43
N GLU A 883 -13.09 -8.19 30.88
CA GLU A 883 -13.05 -9.53 31.45
C GLU A 883 -11.63 -10.12 31.40
N ALA A 884 -10.84 -9.77 30.37
CA ALA A 884 -9.44 -10.19 30.29
C ALA A 884 -8.58 -9.54 31.39
N HIS A 885 -8.73 -8.24 31.64
CA HIS A 885 -8.07 -7.57 32.77
C HIS A 885 -8.47 -8.17 34.13
N LEU A 886 -9.76 -8.47 34.33
CA LEU A 886 -10.25 -9.09 35.57
C LEU A 886 -9.59 -10.46 35.79
N ASN A 887 -9.63 -11.33 34.79
CA ASN A 887 -9.11 -12.69 34.89
C ASN A 887 -7.58 -12.74 34.94
N LEU A 888 -6.89 -11.78 34.32
CA LEU A 888 -5.44 -11.67 34.38
C LEU A 888 -4.99 -11.23 35.78
N GLY A 889 -5.69 -10.27 36.38
CA GLY A 889 -5.47 -9.87 37.77
C GLY A 889 -5.67 -11.03 38.76
N ILE A 890 -6.73 -11.83 38.58
CA ILE A 890 -6.97 -13.04 39.38
C ILE A 890 -5.86 -14.08 39.17
N GLY A 891 -5.42 -14.29 37.93
CA GLY A 891 -4.31 -15.19 37.61
C GLY A 891 -3.01 -14.81 38.33
N TYR A 892 -2.68 -13.50 38.37
CA TYR A 892 -1.53 -13.02 39.13
C TYR A 892 -1.65 -13.23 40.64
N LEU A 893 -2.84 -13.03 41.23
CA LEU A 893 -3.06 -13.34 42.65
C LEU A 893 -2.85 -14.81 42.96
N GLN A 894 -3.23 -15.73 42.05
CA GLN A 894 -3.00 -17.16 42.20
C GLN A 894 -1.51 -17.53 42.13
N GLN A 895 -0.71 -16.80 41.35
CA GLN A 895 0.74 -16.99 41.29
C GLN A 895 1.50 -16.31 42.42
N GLY A 896 0.82 -15.52 43.27
CA GLY A 896 1.48 -14.76 44.35
C GLY A 896 2.18 -13.49 43.86
N GLU A 897 1.68 -12.89 42.77
CA GLU A 897 2.22 -11.67 42.15
C GLU A 897 1.29 -10.46 42.38
N PRO A 898 1.17 -9.93 43.61
CA PRO A 898 0.16 -8.93 43.95
C PRO A 898 0.40 -7.58 43.27
N PHE A 899 1.65 -7.20 42.96
CA PHE A 899 1.92 -5.95 42.24
C PHE A 899 1.38 -5.99 40.80
N ALA A 900 1.57 -7.11 40.10
CA ALA A 900 1.05 -7.30 38.75
C ALA A 900 -0.49 -7.36 38.78
N ALA A 901 -1.09 -8.03 39.77
CA ALA A 901 -2.53 -8.04 39.96
C ALA A 901 -3.11 -6.64 40.19
N MET A 902 -2.46 -5.83 41.03
CA MET A 902 -2.90 -4.46 41.34
C MET A 902 -2.96 -3.59 40.09
N ALA A 903 -1.96 -3.70 39.21
CA ALA A 903 -1.94 -2.96 37.94
C ALA A 903 -3.15 -3.32 37.05
N GLN A 904 -3.52 -4.61 36.98
CA GLN A 904 -4.66 -5.05 36.18
C GLN A 904 -6.00 -4.60 36.74
N PHE A 905 -6.20 -4.68 38.07
CA PHE A 905 -7.44 -4.19 38.68
C PHE A 905 -7.57 -2.67 38.59
N GLN A 906 -6.45 -1.93 38.65
CA GLN A 906 -6.47 -0.48 38.43
C GLN A 906 -6.83 -0.12 36.98
N ALA A 907 -6.27 -0.85 35.99
CA ALA A 907 -6.66 -0.70 34.59
C ALA A 907 -8.15 -0.98 34.38
N LEU A 908 -8.67 -2.06 35.00
CA LEU A 908 -10.09 -2.40 34.96
C LEU A 908 -10.97 -1.32 35.59
N ILE A 909 -10.57 -0.74 36.73
CA ILE A 909 -11.29 0.37 37.37
C ILE A 909 -11.32 1.62 36.48
N ASN A 910 -10.26 1.87 35.71
CA ASN A 910 -10.25 3.00 34.77
C ASN A 910 -11.24 2.77 33.61
N LEU A 911 -11.37 1.53 33.14
CA LEU A 911 -12.30 1.15 32.06
C LEU A 911 -13.77 1.04 32.54
N ALA A 912 -14.00 0.55 33.75
CA ALA A 912 -15.32 0.33 34.35
C ALA A 912 -15.32 0.74 35.84
N PRO A 913 -15.40 2.05 36.15
CA PRO A 913 -15.32 2.56 37.53
C PRO A 913 -16.45 2.08 38.46
N ASP A 914 -17.54 1.61 37.88
CA ASP A 914 -18.74 1.10 38.54
C ASP A 914 -18.72 -0.41 38.80
N MET A 915 -17.71 -1.14 38.33
CA MET A 915 -17.60 -2.58 38.56
C MET A 915 -17.18 -2.90 40.00
N ALA A 916 -18.13 -3.36 40.82
CA ALA A 916 -17.90 -3.68 42.24
C ALA A 916 -16.80 -4.75 42.47
N ASP A 917 -16.78 -5.79 41.64
CA ASP A 917 -15.77 -6.87 41.73
C ASP A 917 -14.34 -6.33 41.52
N ALA A 918 -14.13 -5.32 40.66
CA ALA A 918 -12.81 -4.74 40.42
C ALA A 918 -12.27 -4.05 41.68
N HIS A 919 -13.12 -3.30 42.40
CA HIS A 919 -12.78 -2.68 43.69
C HIS A 919 -12.58 -3.73 44.80
N TYR A 920 -13.38 -4.81 44.79
CA TYR A 920 -13.21 -5.91 45.73
C TYR A 920 -11.87 -6.63 45.53
N PHE A 921 -11.51 -6.98 44.30
CA PHE A 921 -10.24 -7.66 44.03
C PHE A 921 -9.03 -6.76 44.28
N LEU A 922 -9.12 -5.45 44.00
CA LEU A 922 -8.10 -4.49 44.43
C LEU A 922 -7.92 -4.50 45.96
N ALA A 923 -9.01 -4.60 46.72
CA ALA A 923 -8.93 -4.72 48.17
C ALA A 923 -8.27 -6.02 48.63
N VAL A 924 -8.54 -7.14 47.96
CA VAL A 924 -7.90 -8.43 48.23
C VAL A 924 -6.39 -8.35 47.95
N THR A 925 -5.99 -7.69 46.86
CA THR A 925 -4.59 -7.45 46.53
C THR A 925 -3.90 -6.57 47.58
N ALA A 926 -4.54 -5.47 47.97
CA ALA A 926 -4.04 -4.58 49.03
C ALA A 926 -3.87 -5.32 50.37
N ALA A 927 -4.78 -6.25 50.69
CA ALA A 927 -4.68 -7.08 51.89
C ALA A 927 -3.44 -7.99 51.86
N GLN A 928 -3.13 -8.64 50.73
CA GLN A 928 -1.91 -9.45 50.56
C GLN A 928 -0.63 -8.63 50.71
N MET A 929 -0.69 -7.34 50.36
CA MET A 929 0.42 -6.39 50.47
C MET A 929 0.50 -5.71 51.85
N GLY A 930 -0.40 -6.02 52.79
CA GLY A 930 -0.46 -5.37 54.10
C GLY A 930 -0.96 -3.92 54.09
N GLN A 931 -1.57 -3.46 53.00
CA GLN A 931 -2.07 -2.10 52.82
C GLN A 931 -3.50 -1.96 53.35
N ILE A 932 -3.64 -1.89 54.66
CA ILE A 932 -4.94 -1.93 55.35
C ILE A 932 -5.86 -0.76 55.00
N GLU A 933 -5.33 0.46 54.86
CA GLU A 933 -6.12 1.64 54.51
C GLU A 933 -6.70 1.53 53.09
N THR A 934 -5.87 1.12 52.13
CA THR A 934 -6.26 0.91 50.73
C THR A 934 -7.26 -0.24 50.59
N MET A 935 -7.07 -1.32 51.35
CA MET A 935 -8.03 -2.42 51.46
C MET A 935 -9.40 -1.91 51.93
N GLN A 936 -9.45 -1.16 53.04
CA GLN A 936 -10.69 -0.66 53.60
C GLN A 936 -11.42 0.29 52.63
N ALA A 937 -10.69 1.24 52.04
CA ALA A 937 -11.25 2.21 51.09
C ALA A 937 -11.81 1.51 49.84
N SER A 938 -11.10 0.50 49.32
CA SER A 938 -11.53 -0.27 48.14
C SER A 938 -12.75 -1.14 48.43
N LEU A 939 -12.84 -1.77 49.61
CA LEU A 939 -14.05 -2.51 50.04
C LEU A 939 -15.26 -1.60 50.19
N GLN A 940 -15.09 -0.42 50.79
CA GLN A 940 -16.17 0.57 50.89
C GLN A 940 -16.60 1.07 49.51
N ARG A 941 -15.66 1.23 48.57
CA ARG A 941 -15.98 1.59 47.19
C ARG A 941 -16.74 0.48 46.47
N ALA A 942 -16.36 -0.79 46.66
CA ALA A 942 -17.09 -1.95 46.15
C ALA A 942 -18.54 -1.96 46.64
N LEU A 943 -18.78 -1.76 47.95
CA LEU A 943 -20.12 -1.69 48.52
C LEU A 943 -20.93 -0.47 48.09
N LYS A 944 -20.26 0.64 47.75
CA LYS A 944 -20.93 1.81 47.17
C LYS A 944 -21.49 1.50 45.76
N GLN A 945 -20.81 0.64 45.00
CA GLN A 945 -21.27 0.22 43.67
C GLN A 945 -22.28 -0.92 43.74
N ASP A 946 -22.05 -1.92 44.59
CA ASP A 946 -22.98 -3.00 44.87
C ASP A 946 -23.18 -3.19 46.40
N PRO A 947 -24.26 -2.61 46.96
CA PRO A 947 -24.60 -2.76 48.39
C PRO A 947 -24.92 -4.19 48.83
N ASN A 948 -25.06 -5.14 47.88
CA ASN A 948 -25.31 -6.55 48.16
C ASN A 948 -24.08 -7.42 47.87
N HIS A 949 -22.90 -6.82 47.73
CA HIS A 949 -21.67 -7.55 47.42
C HIS A 949 -21.21 -8.39 48.63
N VAL A 950 -21.62 -9.66 48.64
CA VAL A 950 -21.46 -10.60 49.76
C VAL A 950 -20.02 -10.67 50.26
N ARG A 951 -19.07 -10.84 49.33
CA ARG A 951 -17.64 -11.00 49.65
C ARG A 951 -17.02 -9.74 50.27
N ALA A 952 -17.52 -8.56 49.90
CA ALA A 952 -17.00 -7.30 50.43
C ALA A 952 -17.52 -7.04 51.85
N HIS A 953 -18.78 -7.39 52.13
CA HIS A 953 -19.31 -7.38 53.50
C HIS A 953 -18.54 -8.36 54.40
N SER A 954 -18.26 -9.59 53.96
CA SER A 954 -17.46 -10.56 54.73
C SER A 954 -16.04 -10.06 55.02
N ALA A 955 -15.39 -9.42 54.04
CA ALA A 955 -14.05 -8.87 54.19
C ALA A 955 -14.00 -7.68 55.18
N LEU A 956 -14.96 -6.75 55.10
CA LEU A 956 -15.06 -5.64 56.07
C LEU A 956 -15.40 -6.12 57.47
N ALA A 957 -16.28 -7.12 57.61
CA ALA A 957 -16.61 -7.69 58.91
C ALA A 957 -15.35 -8.24 59.61
N SER A 958 -14.52 -8.96 58.85
CA SER A 958 -13.25 -9.50 59.35
C SER A 958 -12.23 -8.40 59.66
N LEU A 959 -12.13 -7.39 58.82
CA LEU A 959 -11.21 -6.26 59.02
C LEU A 959 -11.58 -5.44 60.27
N TYR A 960 -12.85 -5.08 60.44
CA TYR A 960 -13.32 -4.34 61.60
C TYR A 960 -13.20 -5.15 62.90
N PHE A 961 -13.38 -6.46 62.84
CA PHE A 961 -13.11 -7.34 63.97
C PHE A 961 -11.64 -7.26 64.42
N GLN A 962 -10.69 -7.28 63.47
CA GLN A 962 -9.27 -7.11 63.77
C GLN A 962 -8.93 -5.73 64.34
N GLN A 963 -9.60 -4.68 63.85
CA GLN A 963 -9.47 -3.31 64.36
C GLN A 963 -10.21 -3.06 65.69
N ARG A 964 -10.88 -4.07 66.25
CA ARG A 964 -11.73 -3.98 67.45
C ARG A 964 -12.92 -3.02 67.34
N GLN A 965 -13.40 -2.78 66.12
CA GLN A 965 -14.60 -2.00 65.84
C GLN A 965 -15.81 -2.95 65.77
N TYR A 966 -16.20 -3.51 66.92
CA TYR A 966 -17.11 -4.66 66.96
C TYR A 966 -18.53 -4.37 66.45
N ASP A 967 -19.03 -3.14 66.59
CA ASP A 967 -20.34 -2.75 66.03
C ASP A 967 -20.36 -2.77 64.50
N LEU A 968 -19.33 -2.18 63.88
CA LEU A 968 -19.18 -2.18 62.41
C LEU A 968 -18.91 -3.60 61.89
N ALA A 969 -18.11 -4.39 62.61
CA ALA A 969 -17.87 -5.79 62.31
C ALA A 969 -19.19 -6.60 62.35
N TRP A 970 -20.02 -6.38 63.36
CA TRP A 970 -21.34 -7.01 63.48
C TRP A 970 -22.29 -6.59 62.37
N GLN A 971 -22.33 -5.29 62.03
CA GLN A 971 -23.18 -4.76 60.96
C GLN A 971 -22.86 -5.41 59.61
N HIS A 972 -21.59 -5.40 59.20
CA HIS A 972 -21.17 -6.01 57.94
C HIS A 972 -21.27 -7.54 57.97
N GLY A 973 -20.97 -8.19 59.11
CA GLY A 973 -21.11 -9.63 59.28
C GLY A 973 -22.55 -10.11 59.19
N SER A 974 -23.49 -9.40 59.81
CA SER A 974 -24.93 -9.72 59.75
C SER A 974 -25.44 -9.58 58.32
N ARG A 975 -25.04 -8.51 57.62
CA ARG A 975 -25.40 -8.31 56.23
C ARG A 975 -24.84 -9.38 55.31
N ALA A 976 -23.59 -9.80 55.51
CA ALA A 976 -23.01 -10.92 54.77
C ALA A 976 -23.79 -12.23 55.01
N ALA A 977 -24.21 -12.51 56.25
CA ALA A 977 -25.01 -13.69 56.58
C ALA A 977 -26.39 -13.68 55.92
N GLU A 978 -27.08 -12.53 55.92
CA GLU A 978 -28.37 -12.36 55.20
C GLU A 978 -28.24 -12.65 53.71
N LEU A 979 -27.09 -12.30 53.12
CA LEU A 979 -26.77 -12.54 51.72
C LEU A 979 -26.20 -13.95 51.45
N GLY A 980 -26.17 -14.82 52.46
CA GLY A 980 -25.79 -16.23 52.33
C GLY A 980 -24.32 -16.54 52.58
N ALA A 981 -23.53 -15.63 53.15
CA ALA A 981 -22.14 -15.91 53.52
C ALA A 981 -22.03 -16.82 54.76
N PRO A 982 -21.04 -17.71 54.80
CA PRO A 982 -20.77 -18.58 55.96
C PRO A 982 -19.99 -17.83 57.05
N VAL A 983 -20.58 -16.80 57.67
CA VAL A 983 -19.93 -15.94 58.68
C VAL A 983 -20.45 -16.16 60.11
N GLN A 984 -21.15 -17.27 60.36
CA GLN A 984 -21.81 -17.56 61.64
C GLN A 984 -20.82 -17.66 62.81
N GLU A 985 -19.63 -18.22 62.58
CA GLU A 985 -18.57 -18.32 63.60
C GLU A 985 -18.06 -16.93 64.01
N LEU A 986 -17.87 -16.03 63.04
CA LEU A 986 -17.47 -14.64 63.29
C LEU A 986 -18.54 -13.89 64.10
N LEU A 987 -19.81 -14.07 63.77
CA LEU A 987 -20.92 -13.45 64.50
C LEU A 987 -21.01 -13.97 65.95
N GLN A 988 -20.87 -15.29 66.17
CA GLN A 988 -20.84 -15.86 67.53
C GLN A 988 -19.69 -15.31 68.37
N ALA A 989 -18.52 -15.08 67.76
CA ALA A 989 -17.36 -14.48 68.44
C ALA A 989 -17.56 -12.99 68.76
N LEU A 990 -18.31 -12.26 67.93
CA LEU A 990 -18.59 -10.83 68.10
C LEU A 990 -19.63 -10.54 69.19
N GLU A 991 -20.62 -11.41 69.36
CA GLU A 991 -21.76 -11.23 70.28
C GLU A 991 -21.37 -10.82 71.72
N PRO A 992 -20.43 -11.50 72.42
CA PRO A 992 -20.05 -11.11 73.78
C PRO A 992 -19.11 -9.89 73.83
N LEU A 993 -18.43 -9.55 72.73
CA LEU A 993 -17.50 -8.42 72.67
C LEU A 993 -18.26 -7.10 72.48
N ARG A 994 -19.33 -7.11 71.69
CA ARG A 994 -20.20 -5.94 71.50
C ARG A 994 -20.90 -5.49 72.79
N GLN A 995 -21.22 -6.42 73.69
CA GLN A 995 -21.88 -6.13 74.97
C GLN A 995 -20.96 -5.49 76.01
N LYS A 996 -19.63 -5.49 75.80
CA LYS A 996 -18.64 -4.94 76.76
C LYS A 996 -18.19 -3.52 76.44
N ASP A 997 -18.31 -3.08 75.19
CA ASP A 997 -17.89 -1.74 74.72
C ASP A 997 -19.06 -0.76 74.56
N GLY A 998 -20.28 -1.14 74.96
CA GLY A 998 -21.51 -0.34 74.91
C GLY A 998 -21.82 0.46 76.17
#